data_AF-A0AAV2YSB0-F1
#
_entry.id   AF-A0AAV2YSB0-F1
#
_cell.length_a   1.000
_cell.length_b   1.000
_cell.length_c   1.000
_cell.angle_alpha   90.00
_cell.angle_beta   90.00
_cell.angle_gamma   90.00
#
_symmetry.space_group_name_H-M   'P 1'
#
loop_
_entity.id
_entity.type
_entity.pdbx_description
1 polymer ?
#
loop_
_entity_poly.entity_id
_entity_poly.type
_entity_poly.pdbx_seq_one_letter_code
_entity_poly.pdbx_strand_id
1 'polypeptide(L)'
;MVTCYEFPVVVVSALDRSFPDATCNQRRYPAEECLKQVVTSRIEVIDHNEPGRLNCYGKDAPSAVYETTKTNYRGQTSLFFPKHQMNVKFAHDTSFLGMAADKAFILNGPFLDCTLLRNHMAHWLYRSTGRYSPHTRLVVLYFKQSPDDEAPEYYGIYLLMEKIGYGPNRVNLAKMDHTCDGAELNGGWAWQNDPLSYNAYSPNVVIDQYQNEFGMGERPILAYPSGSDLSQKMRDYFVGTSTGFLPQLYRFLWNNMTNPDGLEEHLDLGSFADYILHTEMSLNVDAYRRSTMFFKDRDQTINAGPVWDLNLAYGNGARRDFHDWIYPQYTYWKRLVCNYKLASLIIQRWKALRADGGVWSDNSIATFIDQSAVPIRRQLSKCTGDWRSNVLQCAAVSLKDCNATYEVKIDNLKTAVLNRARWMDEHILDFYKKLDANTCSGVGTIPDYNCAQDGSDGGCLTDPVKYYSAVQFPAIREPYTGPSCGSRQNSTTSNQQLTKYSLPSVDNCWRSAGLYVYPEQKGVREKSLTHFCSGYGTCPEGPGAKCVCRPGMLLEKESCRRIDAEDDDLLVQKAVVESNLEHSAISASVQNQEQPASGNYLRLKHSLMAGLFGCVILCTSFIAAVRLKSRRKSKGNLNTYRPVRYGSVDDYRRFSASSI
;
A
#
# COMPACT_ATOMS: atom_id res chain seq x y z
N MET A 1 -20.12 -15.43 33.70
CA MET A 1 -19.62 -14.36 34.60
C MET A 1 -20.06 -13.02 34.02
N VAL A 2 -20.59 -12.10 34.84
CA VAL A 2 -21.02 -10.76 34.36
C VAL A 2 -19.83 -9.80 34.42
N THR A 3 -19.54 -9.09 33.33
CA THR A 3 -18.47 -8.08 33.29
C THR A 3 -18.91 -6.84 32.53
N CYS A 4 -18.72 -5.66 33.11
CA CYS A 4 -19.23 -4.39 32.57
C CYS A 4 -18.12 -3.44 32.13
N TYR A 5 -18.34 -2.74 31.02
CA TYR A 5 -17.37 -1.88 30.34
C TYR A 5 -17.97 -0.51 30.01
N GLU A 6 -17.14 0.52 29.87
CA GLU A 6 -17.58 1.83 29.35
C GLU A 6 -17.59 1.86 27.82
N PHE A 7 -16.69 1.10 27.19
CA PHE A 7 -16.73 0.91 25.75
C PHE A 7 -17.90 0.00 25.33
N PRO A 8 -18.40 0.14 24.10
CA PRO A 8 -19.24 -0.88 23.49
C PRO A 8 -18.57 -2.25 23.55
N VAL A 9 -19.34 -3.29 23.87
CA VAL A 9 -18.89 -4.66 23.74
C VAL A 9 -19.29 -5.17 22.36
N VAL A 10 -18.32 -5.68 21.61
CA VAL A 10 -18.54 -6.38 20.34
C VAL A 10 -18.21 -7.85 20.57
N VAL A 11 -19.14 -8.73 20.25
CA VAL A 11 -18.91 -10.19 20.23
C VAL A 11 -18.81 -10.62 18.77
N VAL A 12 -17.74 -11.29 18.40
CA VAL A 12 -17.58 -11.92 17.08
C VAL A 12 -17.55 -13.44 17.29
N SER A 13 -18.50 -14.14 16.68
CA SER A 13 -18.64 -15.60 16.85
C SER A 13 -18.60 -16.30 15.50
N ALA A 14 -17.70 -17.27 15.34
CA ALA A 14 -17.68 -18.18 14.21
C ALA A 14 -18.97 -19.02 14.12
N LEU A 15 -19.47 -19.24 12.90
CA LEU A 15 -20.69 -20.03 12.64
C LEU A 15 -20.44 -21.28 11.78
N ASP A 16 -19.70 -21.14 10.67
CA ASP A 16 -19.58 -22.20 9.66
C ASP A 16 -18.26 -22.99 9.71
N ARG A 17 -17.24 -22.44 10.37
CA ARG A 17 -15.92 -23.04 10.61
C ARG A 17 -15.13 -22.23 11.62
N SER A 18 -14.13 -22.83 12.25
CA SER A 18 -13.15 -22.09 13.04
C SER A 18 -12.41 -21.05 12.20
N PHE A 19 -12.05 -19.91 12.81
CA PHE A 19 -11.03 -19.05 12.24
C PHE A 19 -9.67 -19.77 12.19
N PRO A 20 -8.86 -19.52 11.15
CA PRO A 20 -7.51 -20.04 11.07
C PRO A 20 -6.69 -19.77 12.35
N ASP A 21 -5.77 -20.67 12.67
CA ASP A 21 -4.82 -20.52 13.77
C ASP A 21 -3.37 -20.56 13.25
N ALA A 22 -2.40 -20.55 14.17
CA ALA A 22 -0.97 -20.58 13.83
C ALA A 22 -0.50 -21.86 13.09
N THR A 23 -1.29 -22.94 13.09
CA THR A 23 -1.03 -24.15 12.28
C THR A 23 -1.38 -23.95 10.81
N CYS A 24 -2.07 -22.85 10.46
CA CYS A 24 -2.29 -22.38 9.10
C CYS A 24 -0.98 -21.83 8.49
N ASN A 25 0.01 -22.71 8.40
CA ASN A 25 1.29 -22.46 7.79
C ASN A 25 1.09 -22.11 6.32
N GLN A 26 1.72 -21.01 5.90
CA GLN A 26 1.64 -20.56 4.52
C GLN A 26 2.24 -21.62 3.60
N ARG A 27 1.43 -22.06 2.64
CA ARG A 27 1.91 -22.88 1.53
C ARG A 27 3.02 -22.12 0.80
N ARG A 28 3.97 -22.85 0.22
CA ARG A 28 4.99 -22.27 -0.67
C ARG A 28 4.27 -21.47 -1.77
N TYR A 29 4.80 -20.29 -2.10
CA TYR A 29 4.26 -19.48 -3.19
C TYR A 29 4.29 -20.27 -4.52
N PRO A 30 3.29 -20.12 -5.41
CA PRO A 30 2.13 -19.22 -5.31
C PRO A 30 0.98 -19.83 -4.48
N ALA A 31 0.48 -19.10 -3.49
CA ALA A 31 -0.67 -19.50 -2.66
C ALA A 31 -1.37 -18.31 -2.02
N GLU A 32 -2.67 -18.44 -1.78
CA GLU A 32 -3.42 -17.48 -0.95
C GLU A 32 -3.01 -17.62 0.52
N GLU A 33 -3.06 -16.49 1.24
CA GLU A 33 -2.75 -16.44 2.66
C GLU A 33 -3.88 -17.11 3.47
N CYS A 34 -3.69 -18.36 3.90
CA CYS A 34 -4.75 -19.11 4.56
C CYS A 34 -5.20 -18.49 5.90
N LEU A 35 -4.32 -17.76 6.61
CA LEU A 35 -4.67 -16.94 7.78
C LEU A 35 -5.71 -15.85 7.48
N LYS A 36 -5.85 -15.43 6.23
CA LYS A 36 -6.87 -14.46 5.77
C LYS A 36 -8.15 -15.13 5.26
N GLN A 37 -8.33 -16.43 5.46
CA GLN A 37 -9.55 -17.14 5.05
C GLN A 37 -10.79 -16.49 5.67
N VAL A 38 -11.84 -16.35 4.85
CA VAL A 38 -13.12 -15.76 5.27
C VAL A 38 -13.97 -16.79 5.99
N VAL A 39 -14.46 -16.41 7.16
CA VAL A 39 -15.39 -17.15 8.02
C VAL A 39 -16.75 -16.45 7.99
N THR A 40 -17.83 -17.23 8.08
CA THR A 40 -19.17 -16.70 8.33
C THR A 40 -19.33 -16.50 9.83
N SER A 41 -19.61 -15.27 10.25
CA SER A 41 -19.69 -14.92 11.67
C SER A 41 -21.01 -14.25 12.04
N ARG A 42 -21.44 -14.47 13.27
CA ARG A 42 -22.43 -13.66 13.96
C ARG A 42 -21.72 -12.54 14.71
N ILE A 43 -22.25 -11.32 14.64
CA ILE A 43 -21.75 -10.18 15.42
C ILE A 43 -22.84 -9.69 16.35
N GLU A 44 -22.53 -9.55 17.63
CA GLU A 44 -23.40 -8.93 18.62
C GLU A 44 -22.76 -7.64 19.13
N VAL A 45 -23.60 -6.66 19.45
CA VAL A 45 -23.19 -5.39 20.03
C VAL A 45 -23.97 -5.18 21.33
N ILE A 46 -23.27 -4.84 22.41
CA ILE A 46 -23.87 -4.27 23.61
C ILE A 46 -23.33 -2.83 23.72
N ASP A 47 -24.17 -1.89 23.33
CA ASP A 47 -23.95 -0.45 23.46
C ASP A 47 -25.27 0.22 23.85
N HIS A 48 -25.37 0.70 25.09
CA HIS A 48 -26.51 1.50 25.54
C HIS A 48 -26.45 2.95 25.04
N ASN A 49 -25.27 3.43 24.60
CA ASN A 49 -25.04 4.79 24.11
C ASN A 49 -25.49 5.92 25.08
N GLU A 50 -25.54 5.63 26.38
CA GLU A 50 -25.96 6.53 27.46
C GLU A 50 -24.74 6.91 28.34
N PRO A 51 -24.42 8.21 28.53
CA PRO A 51 -23.30 8.63 29.36
C PRO A 51 -23.37 8.08 30.80
N GLY A 52 -22.31 7.42 31.24
CA GLY A 52 -22.21 6.84 32.58
C GLY A 52 -22.86 5.46 32.76
N ARG A 53 -23.63 4.97 31.78
CA ARG A 53 -24.16 3.60 31.79
C ARG A 53 -23.12 2.63 31.22
N LEU A 54 -22.88 1.54 31.93
CA LEU A 54 -21.94 0.50 31.51
C LEU A 54 -22.64 -0.57 30.65
N ASN A 55 -21.89 -1.13 29.70
CA ASN A 55 -22.29 -2.24 28.84
C ASN A 55 -21.85 -3.57 29.49
N CYS A 56 -22.79 -4.39 29.97
CA CYS A 56 -22.51 -5.58 30.76
C CYS A 56 -22.65 -6.89 29.97
N TYR A 57 -21.53 -7.45 29.52
CA TYR A 57 -21.49 -8.80 28.94
C TYR A 57 -21.94 -9.85 29.96
N GLY A 58 -22.77 -10.80 29.50
CA GLY A 58 -23.36 -11.85 30.33
C GLY A 58 -24.53 -11.40 31.21
N LYS A 59 -25.02 -10.16 31.06
CA LYS A 59 -26.22 -9.63 31.75
C LYS A 59 -27.14 -8.88 30.80
N ASP A 60 -26.60 -7.94 30.03
CA ASP A 60 -27.38 -7.12 29.13
C ASP A 60 -27.61 -7.87 27.81
N ALA A 61 -28.82 -7.73 27.25
CA ALA A 61 -29.09 -8.22 25.90
C ALA A 61 -28.34 -7.38 24.85
N PRO A 62 -27.94 -7.96 23.70
CA PRO A 62 -27.38 -7.19 22.59
C PRO A 62 -28.34 -6.10 22.11
N SER A 63 -27.85 -4.87 21.94
CA SER A 63 -28.58 -3.78 21.30
C SER A 63 -28.59 -3.87 19.77
N ALA A 64 -27.67 -4.65 19.18
CA ALA A 64 -27.74 -5.06 17.79
C ALA A 64 -27.16 -6.47 17.58
N VAL A 65 -27.70 -7.20 16.60
CA VAL A 65 -27.25 -8.54 16.21
C VAL A 65 -27.22 -8.64 14.68
N TYR A 66 -26.14 -9.20 14.15
CA TYR A 66 -25.92 -9.40 12.73
C TYR A 66 -25.58 -10.88 12.47
N GLU A 67 -26.58 -11.64 12.03
CA GLU A 67 -26.53 -13.11 11.94
C GLU A 67 -25.64 -13.66 10.81
N THR A 68 -25.30 -12.85 9.80
CA THR A 68 -24.58 -13.36 8.61
C THR A 68 -23.57 -12.36 8.08
N THR A 69 -22.50 -12.17 8.85
CA THR A 69 -21.35 -11.34 8.44
C THR A 69 -20.23 -12.21 7.89
N LYS A 70 -19.32 -11.60 7.11
CA LYS A 70 -18.11 -12.26 6.60
C LYS A 70 -16.90 -11.60 7.24
N THR A 71 -16.16 -12.35 8.03
CA THR A 71 -15.04 -11.84 8.82
C THR A 71 -13.77 -12.63 8.55
N ASN A 72 -12.63 -11.97 8.54
CA ASN A 72 -11.32 -12.59 8.30
C ASN A 72 -10.21 -11.79 9.01
N TYR A 73 -9.09 -12.43 9.35
CA TYR A 73 -7.91 -11.69 9.80
C TYR A 73 -7.31 -10.84 8.69
N ARG A 74 -6.64 -9.75 9.05
CA ARG A 74 -6.06 -8.76 8.13
C ARG A 74 -4.69 -8.24 8.57
N GLY A 75 -4.03 -7.54 7.64
CA GLY A 75 -2.69 -7.00 7.77
C GLY A 75 -1.65 -7.89 7.08
N GLN A 76 -0.39 -7.77 7.48
CA GLN A 76 0.72 -8.59 6.98
C GLN A 76 1.53 -9.11 8.17
N THR A 77 2.50 -8.34 8.66
CA THR A 77 3.25 -8.65 9.90
C THR A 77 2.35 -8.82 11.13
N SER A 78 1.20 -8.13 11.17
CA SER A 78 0.23 -8.24 12.27
C SER A 78 -0.53 -9.57 12.33
N LEU A 79 -0.44 -10.42 11.31
CA LEU A 79 -0.98 -11.79 11.36
C LEU A 79 -0.21 -12.66 12.37
N PHE A 80 1.04 -12.30 12.70
CA PHE A 80 1.89 -13.04 13.64
C PHE A 80 1.81 -12.50 15.08
N PHE A 81 0.90 -11.56 15.36
CA PHE A 81 0.63 -11.10 16.72
C PHE A 81 -0.47 -11.96 17.34
N PRO A 82 -0.38 -12.34 18.64
CA PRO A 82 -1.45 -13.09 19.32
C PRO A 82 -2.82 -12.39 19.29
N LYS A 83 -2.82 -11.07 19.13
CA LYS A 83 -4.04 -10.25 18.98
C LYS A 83 -4.22 -9.85 17.52
N HIS A 84 -4.91 -10.71 16.77
CA HIS A 84 -5.18 -10.49 15.36
C HIS A 84 -6.07 -9.27 15.11
N GLN A 85 -5.84 -8.57 13.99
CA GLN A 85 -6.76 -7.55 13.47
C GLN A 85 -7.79 -8.23 12.55
N MET A 86 -9.06 -7.82 12.59
CA MET A 86 -10.12 -8.40 11.76
C MET A 86 -10.70 -7.38 10.76
N ASN A 87 -11.01 -7.86 9.56
CA ASN A 87 -11.88 -7.19 8.59
C ASN A 87 -13.28 -7.78 8.76
N VAL A 88 -14.28 -6.94 8.99
CA VAL A 88 -15.70 -7.30 9.11
C VAL A 88 -16.43 -6.81 7.87
N LYS A 89 -17.21 -7.67 7.21
CA LYS A 89 -18.03 -7.31 6.05
C LYS A 89 -19.49 -7.75 6.24
N PHE A 90 -20.38 -6.79 6.30
CA PHE A 90 -21.84 -6.97 6.28
C PHE A 90 -22.34 -7.27 4.85
N ALA A 91 -23.50 -7.92 4.73
CA ALA A 91 -24.13 -8.21 3.44
C ALA A 91 -24.63 -6.93 2.73
N HIS A 92 -25.16 -6.00 3.53
CA HIS A 92 -25.74 -4.73 3.10
C HIS A 92 -25.08 -3.56 3.85
N ASP A 93 -25.26 -2.34 3.34
CA ASP A 93 -24.70 -1.14 3.93
C ASP A 93 -25.31 -0.96 5.33
N THR A 94 -24.44 -0.91 6.34
CA THR A 94 -24.81 -1.03 7.75
C THR A 94 -24.19 0.12 8.53
N SER A 95 -25.02 0.91 9.24
CA SER A 95 -24.53 1.80 10.29
C SER A 95 -24.06 0.94 11.46
N PHE A 96 -22.77 1.00 11.77
CA PHE A 96 -22.15 0.15 12.79
C PHE A 96 -21.56 1.01 13.89
N LEU A 97 -22.09 0.88 15.11
CA LEU A 97 -21.68 1.64 16.30
C LEU A 97 -21.64 3.17 16.10
N GLY A 98 -22.58 3.70 15.30
CA GLY A 98 -22.74 5.13 15.01
C GLY A 98 -21.87 5.67 13.86
N MET A 99 -21.07 4.82 13.20
CA MET A 99 -20.32 5.20 11.99
C MET A 99 -21.21 5.24 10.75
N ALA A 100 -20.81 6.01 9.73
CA ALA A 100 -21.57 6.12 8.48
C ALA A 100 -21.68 4.76 7.77
N ALA A 101 -22.85 4.51 7.18
CA ALA A 101 -23.22 3.19 6.68
C ALA A 101 -22.32 2.75 5.50
N ASP A 102 -21.76 1.55 5.64
CA ASP A 102 -20.96 0.87 4.61
C ASP A 102 -21.08 -0.65 4.83
N LYS A 103 -20.55 -1.45 3.93
CA LYS A 103 -20.45 -2.91 4.13
C LYS A 103 -19.23 -3.28 4.96
N ALA A 104 -18.15 -2.51 4.96
CA ALA A 104 -16.86 -2.95 5.49
C ALA A 104 -16.28 -2.07 6.60
N PHE A 105 -15.89 -2.73 7.69
CA PHE A 105 -15.28 -2.13 8.88
C PHE A 105 -14.10 -2.98 9.35
N ILE A 106 -13.29 -2.42 10.24
CA ILE A 106 -12.07 -3.04 10.74
C ILE A 106 -12.06 -3.02 12.27
N LEU A 107 -11.89 -4.18 12.88
CA LEU A 107 -11.51 -4.31 14.28
C LEU A 107 -9.98 -4.33 14.33
N ASN A 108 -9.37 -3.16 14.49
CA ASN A 108 -7.93 -3.05 14.65
C ASN A 108 -7.55 -3.47 16.07
N GLY A 109 -6.72 -4.52 16.18
CA GLY A 109 -6.04 -4.91 17.41
C GLY A 109 -4.70 -4.16 17.53
N PRO A 110 -4.59 -3.08 18.31
CA PRO A 110 -3.38 -2.24 18.43
C PRO A 110 -2.26 -2.90 19.26
N PHE A 111 -1.87 -4.14 18.94
CA PHE A 111 -0.96 -4.95 19.77
C PHE A 111 0.40 -4.29 20.07
N LEU A 112 0.96 -3.54 19.11
CA LEU A 112 2.20 -2.79 19.27
C LEU A 112 1.98 -1.31 19.66
N ASP A 113 0.76 -0.79 19.61
CA ASP A 113 0.45 0.55 20.08
C ASP A 113 -0.02 0.50 21.54
N CYS A 114 0.95 0.60 22.43
CA CYS A 114 0.76 0.58 23.88
C CYS A 114 -0.16 1.67 24.44
N THR A 115 -0.55 2.67 23.63
CA THR A 115 -1.48 3.72 24.05
C THR A 115 -2.92 3.38 23.67
N LEU A 116 -3.11 2.53 22.64
CA LEU A 116 -4.36 2.29 21.91
C LEU A 116 -4.88 3.52 21.11
N LEU A 117 -4.14 4.63 21.07
CA LEU A 117 -4.60 5.94 20.59
C LEU A 117 -3.94 6.44 19.31
N ARG A 118 -2.88 5.82 18.77
CA ARG A 118 -2.11 6.42 17.66
C ARG A 118 -2.91 6.51 16.36
N ASN A 119 -3.59 5.44 15.97
CA ASN A 119 -4.50 5.46 14.83
C ASN A 119 -5.70 6.41 15.09
N HIS A 120 -6.23 6.44 16.32
CA HIS A 120 -7.33 7.32 16.70
C HIS A 120 -6.97 8.81 16.54
N MET A 121 -5.82 9.22 17.09
CA MET A 121 -5.26 10.56 16.96
C MET A 121 -4.91 10.89 15.51
N ALA A 122 -4.29 9.97 14.77
CA ALA A 122 -3.92 10.20 13.38
C ALA A 122 -5.14 10.52 12.50
N HIS A 123 -6.22 9.75 12.64
CA HIS A 123 -7.44 10.00 11.86
C HIS A 123 -8.20 11.25 12.33
N TRP A 124 -8.16 11.58 13.63
CA TRP A 124 -8.68 12.87 14.12
C TRP A 124 -7.92 14.06 13.52
N LEU A 125 -6.58 14.04 13.58
CA LEU A 125 -5.72 15.07 12.97
C LEU A 125 -6.02 15.25 11.48
N TYR A 126 -6.09 14.17 10.71
CA TYR A 126 -6.37 14.28 9.28
C TYR A 126 -7.80 14.74 8.97
N ARG A 127 -8.82 14.32 9.74
CA ARG A 127 -10.18 14.87 9.59
C ARG A 127 -10.26 16.36 9.91
N SER A 128 -9.46 16.85 10.86
CA SER A 128 -9.46 18.27 11.21
C SER A 128 -8.87 19.19 10.14
N THR A 129 -8.25 18.66 9.07
CA THR A 129 -7.92 19.44 7.86
C THR A 129 -9.15 19.67 6.96
N GLY A 130 -10.27 19.01 7.25
CA GLY A 130 -11.48 18.95 6.43
C GLY A 130 -11.53 17.76 5.47
N ARG A 131 -10.44 16.98 5.36
CA ARG A 131 -10.36 15.84 4.42
C ARG A 131 -10.87 14.54 5.05
N TYR A 132 -11.42 13.65 4.21
CA TYR A 132 -11.86 12.33 4.67
C TYR A 132 -10.71 11.56 5.34
N SER A 133 -10.98 11.00 6.52
CA SER A 133 -10.16 9.98 7.17
C SER A 133 -11.06 9.08 8.01
N PRO A 134 -10.85 7.75 7.98
CA PRO A 134 -11.65 6.76 8.71
C PRO A 134 -12.06 7.18 10.14
N HIS A 135 -13.36 7.21 10.42
CA HIS A 135 -13.84 7.32 11.79
C HIS A 135 -13.45 6.09 12.61
N THR A 136 -13.30 6.30 13.91
CA THR A 136 -12.73 5.32 14.83
C THR A 136 -13.44 5.37 16.18
N ARG A 137 -13.71 4.22 16.80
CA ARG A 137 -14.32 4.10 18.13
C ARG A 137 -13.63 2.98 18.91
N LEU A 138 -13.30 3.21 20.18
CA LEU A 138 -12.76 2.15 21.04
C LEU A 138 -13.90 1.18 21.42
N VAL A 139 -13.61 -0.12 21.38
CA VAL A 139 -14.55 -1.21 21.71
C VAL A 139 -13.83 -2.27 22.54
N VAL A 140 -14.59 -3.05 23.30
CA VAL A 140 -14.11 -4.30 23.91
C VAL A 140 -14.51 -5.46 23.01
N LEU A 141 -13.55 -6.32 22.67
CA LEU A 141 -13.82 -7.51 21.85
C LEU A 141 -13.99 -8.75 22.74
N TYR A 142 -15.08 -9.48 22.52
CA TYR A 142 -15.18 -10.90 22.82
C TYR A 142 -15.15 -11.69 21.51
N PHE A 143 -14.47 -12.82 21.51
CA PHE A 143 -14.25 -13.63 20.30
C PHE A 143 -14.49 -15.11 20.60
N LYS A 144 -15.40 -15.73 19.85
CA LYS A 144 -15.60 -17.18 19.79
C LYS A 144 -15.00 -17.66 18.47
N GLN A 145 -13.84 -18.32 18.55
CA GLN A 145 -12.97 -18.61 17.42
C GLN A 145 -13.47 -19.81 16.61
N SER A 146 -14.01 -20.83 17.28
CA SER A 146 -14.66 -22.01 16.69
C SER A 146 -16.16 -22.02 16.98
N PRO A 147 -17.01 -22.55 16.07
CA PRO A 147 -18.39 -22.92 16.42
C PRO A 147 -18.48 -23.86 17.64
N ASP A 148 -17.43 -24.67 17.86
CA ASP A 148 -17.33 -25.67 18.93
C ASP A 148 -16.98 -25.08 20.32
N ASP A 149 -16.46 -23.84 20.39
CA ASP A 149 -16.11 -23.22 21.68
C ASP A 149 -17.36 -23.03 22.54
N GLU A 150 -17.34 -23.35 23.83
CA GLU A 150 -18.52 -23.21 24.69
C GLU A 150 -19.01 -21.75 24.80
N ALA A 151 -18.07 -20.79 24.86
CA ALA A 151 -18.38 -19.37 24.99
C ALA A 151 -17.30 -18.47 24.34
N PRO A 152 -17.65 -17.23 23.94
CA PRO A 152 -16.67 -16.22 23.54
C PRO A 152 -15.68 -15.83 24.64
N GLU A 153 -14.39 -15.74 24.31
CA GLU A 153 -13.34 -15.30 25.21
C GLU A 153 -13.08 -13.79 25.11
N TYR A 154 -12.53 -13.17 26.16
CA TYR A 154 -12.16 -11.75 26.16
C TYR A 154 -10.83 -11.52 25.41
N TYR A 155 -10.86 -10.65 24.39
CA TYR A 155 -9.71 -10.36 23.53
C TYR A 155 -9.13 -8.95 23.73
N GLY A 156 -9.58 -8.21 24.75
CA GLY A 156 -9.06 -6.89 25.10
C GLY A 156 -9.68 -5.73 24.35
N ILE A 157 -9.03 -4.57 24.42
CA ILE A 157 -9.50 -3.32 23.81
C ILE A 157 -9.09 -3.24 22.35
N TYR A 158 -10.05 -3.03 21.46
CA TYR A 158 -9.85 -2.85 20.02
C TYR A 158 -10.22 -1.43 19.60
N LEU A 159 -9.66 -0.98 18.48
CA LEU A 159 -10.11 0.21 17.78
C LEU A 159 -10.98 -0.24 16.60
N LEU A 160 -12.29 -0.05 16.69
CA LEU A 160 -13.16 -0.11 15.51
C LEU A 160 -12.79 1.05 14.59
N MET A 161 -12.67 0.78 13.29
CA MET A 161 -12.35 1.75 12.26
C MET A 161 -13.24 1.54 11.03
N GLU A 162 -13.62 2.63 10.37
CA GLU A 162 -14.15 2.55 9.00
C GLU A 162 -13.09 1.95 8.07
N LYS A 163 -13.47 1.05 7.16
CA LYS A 163 -12.57 0.65 6.08
C LYS A 163 -12.53 1.76 5.03
N ILE A 164 -11.35 2.10 4.52
CA ILE A 164 -11.25 2.96 3.34
C ILE A 164 -12.00 2.29 2.19
N GLY A 165 -12.97 3.02 1.65
CA GLY A 165 -13.78 2.66 0.50
C GLY A 165 -14.05 3.89 -0.35
N TYR A 166 -14.74 3.69 -1.48
CA TYR A 166 -14.85 4.71 -2.53
C TYR A 166 -16.31 5.10 -2.84
N GLY A 167 -17.27 4.53 -2.10
CA GLY A 167 -18.67 4.94 -2.12
C GLY A 167 -18.95 6.25 -1.37
N PRO A 168 -20.22 6.69 -1.33
CA PRO A 168 -20.60 8.05 -0.93
C PRO A 168 -20.28 8.40 0.53
N ASN A 169 -20.31 7.41 1.43
CA ASN A 169 -20.01 7.59 2.86
C ASN A 169 -18.51 7.48 3.18
N ARG A 170 -17.63 7.48 2.17
CA ARG A 170 -16.18 7.26 2.31
C ARG A 170 -15.41 8.30 1.50
N VAL A 171 -14.50 7.88 0.60
CA VAL A 171 -13.81 8.81 -0.30
C VAL A 171 -14.79 9.46 -1.30
N ASN A 172 -15.91 8.80 -1.63
CA ASN A 172 -16.91 9.29 -2.60
C ASN A 172 -16.28 9.67 -3.95
N LEU A 173 -15.99 8.65 -4.76
CA LEU A 173 -15.50 8.78 -6.13
C LEU A 173 -16.64 8.51 -7.13
N ALA A 174 -16.53 9.14 -8.31
CA ALA A 174 -17.34 8.80 -9.46
C ALA A 174 -17.30 7.29 -9.73
N LYS A 175 -18.47 6.68 -9.87
CA LYS A 175 -18.57 5.24 -10.13
C LYS A 175 -17.85 4.88 -11.44
N MET A 176 -17.11 3.78 -11.38
CA MET A 176 -16.44 3.14 -12.50
C MET A 176 -16.95 1.70 -12.68
N ASP A 177 -17.20 1.31 -13.92
CA ASP A 177 -17.44 -0.06 -14.37
C ASP A 177 -17.02 -0.20 -15.85
N HIS A 178 -17.09 -1.41 -16.40
CA HIS A 178 -16.65 -1.74 -17.75
C HIS A 178 -17.24 -0.86 -18.88
N THR A 179 -18.38 -0.19 -18.65
CA THR A 179 -19.02 0.68 -19.65
C THR A 179 -18.30 2.02 -19.84
N CYS A 180 -17.38 2.38 -18.93
CA CYS A 180 -16.70 3.67 -18.95
C CYS A 180 -15.85 3.87 -20.22
N ASP A 181 -15.97 5.06 -20.78
CA ASP A 181 -15.62 5.37 -22.15
C ASP A 181 -14.96 6.75 -22.29
N GLY A 182 -14.02 6.91 -23.22
CA GLY A 182 -13.43 8.21 -23.58
C GLY A 182 -13.01 9.07 -22.37
N ALA A 183 -13.70 10.20 -22.20
CA ALA A 183 -13.46 11.14 -21.11
C ALA A 183 -13.91 10.61 -19.72
N GLU A 184 -14.85 9.66 -19.65
CA GLU A 184 -15.32 9.08 -18.38
C GLU A 184 -14.19 8.33 -17.64
N LEU A 185 -13.15 7.93 -18.37
CA LEU A 185 -11.94 7.30 -17.82
C LEU A 185 -11.01 8.29 -17.09
N ASN A 186 -11.23 9.61 -17.20
CA ASN A 186 -10.44 10.67 -16.55
C ASN A 186 -10.70 10.82 -15.03
N GLY A 187 -10.96 9.73 -14.33
CA GLY A 187 -11.16 9.69 -12.88
C GLY A 187 -12.13 8.60 -12.45
N GLY A 188 -12.44 8.57 -11.15
CA GLY A 188 -13.04 7.40 -10.50
C GLY A 188 -12.01 6.31 -10.16
N TRP A 189 -10.73 6.68 -10.01
CA TRP A 189 -9.62 5.74 -9.76
C TRP A 189 -9.05 5.92 -8.36
N ALA A 190 -8.64 4.83 -7.71
CA ALA A 190 -7.85 4.85 -6.48
C ALA A 190 -6.78 3.76 -6.47
N TRP A 191 -5.62 4.09 -5.91
CA TRP A 191 -4.49 3.16 -5.78
C TRP A 191 -3.70 3.46 -4.51
N GLN A 192 -2.80 2.55 -4.14
CA GLN A 192 -1.88 2.72 -3.03
C GLN A 192 -0.46 2.28 -3.40
N ASN A 193 0.54 2.90 -2.78
CA ASN A 193 1.88 2.35 -2.71
C ASN A 193 1.99 1.52 -1.42
N ASP A 194 2.29 0.23 -1.60
CA ASP A 194 2.45 -0.77 -0.54
C ASP A 194 3.23 -1.97 -1.13
N PRO A 195 3.83 -2.87 -0.32
CA PRO A 195 4.49 -4.05 -0.85
C PRO A 195 3.49 -4.94 -1.58
N LEU A 196 3.88 -5.40 -2.77
CA LEU A 196 3.08 -6.32 -3.56
C LEU A 196 2.79 -7.61 -2.78
N SER A 197 1.52 -7.83 -2.42
CA SER A 197 1.04 -9.12 -1.91
C SER A 197 0.63 -10.04 -3.08
N TYR A 198 0.62 -11.35 -2.84
CA TYR A 198 0.13 -12.30 -3.83
C TYR A 198 -1.31 -11.96 -4.26
N ASN A 199 -1.57 -12.09 -5.56
CA ASN A 199 -2.86 -11.80 -6.20
C ASN A 199 -3.34 -10.32 -6.08
N ALA A 200 -2.52 -9.40 -5.57
CA ALA A 200 -2.84 -7.97 -5.58
C ALA A 200 -2.96 -7.46 -7.02
N TYR A 201 -3.98 -6.65 -7.30
CA TYR A 201 -4.19 -6.07 -8.62
C TYR A 201 -3.35 -4.81 -8.77
N SER A 202 -2.31 -4.86 -9.60
CA SER A 202 -1.30 -3.82 -9.74
C SER A 202 -0.83 -3.76 -11.20
N PRO A 203 -1.02 -2.63 -11.92
CA PRO A 203 -0.62 -2.55 -13.32
C PRO A 203 0.86 -2.82 -13.58
N ASN A 204 1.14 -3.38 -14.76
CA ASN A 204 2.43 -3.26 -15.40
C ASN A 204 2.50 -1.86 -16.03
N VAL A 205 2.90 -0.87 -15.23
CA VAL A 205 3.18 0.49 -15.69
C VAL A 205 4.30 0.48 -16.74
N VAL A 206 4.24 1.44 -17.67
CA VAL A 206 5.26 1.63 -18.70
C VAL A 206 6.59 1.96 -18.03
N ILE A 207 7.59 1.10 -18.20
CA ILE A 207 8.95 1.39 -17.71
C ILE A 207 9.71 2.18 -18.76
N ASP A 208 9.75 3.48 -18.51
CA ASP A 208 10.59 4.47 -19.16
C ASP A 208 11.37 5.27 -18.10
N GLN A 209 12.18 6.24 -18.52
CA GLN A 209 12.99 7.05 -17.60
C GLN A 209 12.15 7.84 -16.59
N TYR A 210 10.90 8.20 -16.93
CA TYR A 210 10.02 8.98 -16.08
C TYR A 210 9.43 8.12 -14.96
N GLN A 211 8.93 6.93 -15.30
CA GLN A 211 8.46 5.94 -14.33
C GLN A 211 9.59 5.46 -13.41
N ASN A 212 10.81 5.28 -13.93
CA ASN A 212 11.94 4.85 -13.12
C ASN A 212 12.37 5.92 -12.08
N GLU A 213 12.34 7.20 -12.46
CA GLU A 213 12.73 8.31 -11.57
C GLU A 213 11.64 8.68 -10.56
N PHE A 214 10.39 8.85 -11.03
CA PHE A 214 9.30 9.43 -10.24
C PHE A 214 8.20 8.43 -9.84
N GLY A 215 8.13 7.29 -10.51
CA GLY A 215 7.33 6.15 -10.04
C GLY A 215 8.05 5.31 -8.97
N MET A 216 9.23 5.73 -8.50
CA MET A 216 9.98 5.15 -7.36
C MET A 216 10.39 3.66 -7.54
N GLY A 217 10.24 3.08 -8.74
CA GLY A 217 10.32 1.63 -8.94
C GLY A 217 9.16 0.84 -8.31
N GLU A 218 8.20 1.54 -7.71
CA GLU A 218 7.01 0.97 -7.09
C GLU A 218 5.89 0.83 -8.13
N ARG A 219 5.20 -0.31 -8.11
CA ARG A 219 3.98 -0.50 -8.92
C ARG A 219 2.78 -0.10 -8.06
N PRO A 220 1.90 0.79 -8.52
CA PRO A 220 0.70 1.13 -7.76
C PRO A 220 -0.17 -0.12 -7.62
N ILE A 221 -0.78 -0.33 -6.45
CA ILE A 221 -1.78 -1.38 -6.23
C ILE A 221 -3.15 -0.72 -6.40
N LEU A 222 -3.91 -1.15 -7.39
CA LEU A 222 -5.23 -0.61 -7.67
C LEU A 222 -6.21 -1.02 -6.57
N ALA A 223 -6.87 -0.02 -5.99
CA ALA A 223 -7.86 -0.18 -4.93
C ALA A 223 -9.29 0.08 -5.41
N TYR A 224 -9.47 0.89 -6.47
CA TYR A 224 -10.75 1.10 -7.15
C TYR A 224 -10.56 1.55 -8.62
N PRO A 225 -11.39 1.07 -9.57
CA PRO A 225 -12.38 -0.01 -9.44
C PRO A 225 -11.71 -1.38 -9.18
N SER A 226 -12.50 -2.43 -8.92
CA SER A 226 -11.92 -3.75 -8.70
C SER A 226 -11.42 -4.35 -10.03
N GLY A 227 -10.43 -5.25 -9.98
CA GLY A 227 -9.85 -5.87 -11.18
C GLY A 227 -10.87 -6.65 -12.03
N SER A 228 -12.00 -7.06 -11.46
CA SER A 228 -13.12 -7.72 -12.17
C SER A 228 -14.08 -6.74 -12.86
N ASP A 229 -14.09 -5.46 -12.46
CA ASP A 229 -14.96 -4.44 -13.06
C ASP A 229 -14.32 -3.79 -14.30
N LEU A 230 -13.03 -4.04 -14.55
CA LEU A 230 -12.24 -3.43 -15.62
C LEU A 230 -12.44 -4.11 -16.97
N SER A 231 -12.57 -3.30 -18.03
CA SER A 231 -12.35 -3.74 -19.42
C SER A 231 -10.88 -3.55 -19.84
N GLN A 232 -10.48 -4.11 -20.99
CA GLN A 232 -9.13 -3.90 -21.52
C GLN A 232 -8.89 -2.43 -21.88
N LYS A 233 -9.91 -1.74 -22.39
CA LYS A 233 -9.92 -0.30 -22.63
C LYS A 233 -9.52 0.53 -21.40
N MET A 234 -10.12 0.21 -20.24
CA MET A 234 -9.82 0.91 -18.98
C MET A 234 -8.38 0.68 -18.54
N ARG A 235 -7.85 -0.54 -18.72
CA ARG A 235 -6.45 -0.87 -18.42
C ARG A 235 -5.47 -0.12 -19.32
N ASP A 236 -5.69 -0.17 -20.64
CA ASP A 236 -4.84 0.50 -21.62
C ASP A 236 -4.86 2.02 -21.39
N TYR A 237 -6.00 2.62 -21.03
CA TYR A 237 -6.08 4.04 -20.65
C TYR A 237 -5.19 4.38 -19.45
N PHE A 238 -5.27 3.60 -18.37
CA PHE A 238 -4.53 3.87 -17.12
C PHE A 238 -3.01 3.84 -17.31
N VAL A 239 -2.48 2.87 -18.07
CA VAL A 239 -1.04 2.71 -18.31
C VAL A 239 -0.53 3.48 -19.54
N GLY A 240 -1.43 3.87 -20.45
CA GLY A 240 -1.10 4.53 -21.70
C GLY A 240 -0.41 5.88 -21.50
N THR A 241 0.71 6.11 -22.17
CA THR A 241 1.56 7.27 -21.82
C THR A 241 1.04 8.63 -22.29
N SER A 242 0.01 8.64 -23.13
CA SER A 242 -0.72 9.83 -23.61
C SER A 242 -2.10 10.00 -22.96
N THR A 243 -2.54 9.04 -22.14
CA THR A 243 -3.90 8.98 -21.56
C THR A 243 -3.88 8.86 -20.04
N GLY A 244 -2.96 8.06 -19.50
CA GLY A 244 -2.83 7.77 -18.09
C GLY A 244 -2.29 8.99 -17.34
N PHE A 245 -2.98 9.37 -16.27
CA PHE A 245 -2.62 10.53 -15.44
C PHE A 245 -1.30 10.35 -14.70
N LEU A 246 -0.92 9.12 -14.31
CA LEU A 246 0.37 8.82 -13.69
C LEU A 246 1.56 8.99 -14.67
N PRO A 247 1.58 8.33 -15.86
CA PRO A 247 2.61 8.60 -16.88
C PRO A 247 2.75 10.07 -17.26
N GLN A 248 1.64 10.80 -17.37
CA GLN A 248 1.65 12.24 -17.68
C GLN A 248 2.27 13.06 -16.54
N LEU A 249 1.89 12.82 -15.29
CA LEU A 249 2.51 13.46 -14.12
C LEU A 249 4.03 13.21 -14.08
N TYR A 250 4.49 11.97 -14.26
CA TYR A 250 5.92 11.67 -14.22
C TYR A 250 6.71 12.37 -15.34
N ARG A 251 6.08 12.58 -16.51
CA ARG A 251 6.66 13.36 -17.62
C ARG A 251 6.69 14.85 -17.34
N PHE A 252 5.66 15.40 -16.70
CA PHE A 252 5.65 16.77 -16.22
C PHE A 252 6.78 16.98 -15.21
N LEU A 253 6.87 16.13 -14.19
CA LEU A 253 7.91 16.18 -13.16
C LEU A 253 9.32 16.10 -13.75
N TRP A 254 9.51 15.40 -14.86
CA TRP A 254 10.80 15.38 -15.55
C TRP A 254 11.08 16.65 -16.35
N ASN A 255 10.20 17.02 -17.27
CA ASN A 255 10.50 18.01 -18.31
C ASN A 255 10.15 19.45 -17.92
N ASN A 256 9.07 19.65 -17.16
CA ASN A 256 8.34 20.92 -17.13
C ASN A 256 8.37 21.63 -15.76
N MET A 257 9.34 21.36 -14.89
CA MET A 257 9.43 22.04 -13.59
C MET A 257 9.73 23.55 -13.68
N THR A 258 10.14 24.06 -14.84
CA THR A 258 10.22 25.49 -15.16
C THR A 258 8.86 26.11 -15.55
N ASN A 259 7.80 25.31 -15.68
CA ASN A 259 6.41 25.76 -15.69
C ASN A 259 5.74 25.26 -14.39
N PRO A 260 6.00 25.87 -13.23
CA PRO A 260 5.55 25.32 -11.96
C PRO A 260 4.03 25.39 -11.76
N ASP A 261 3.30 26.25 -12.48
CA ASP A 261 1.83 26.27 -12.39
C ASP A 261 1.20 24.99 -12.95
N GLY A 262 1.81 24.37 -13.96
CA GLY A 262 1.32 23.11 -14.56
C GLY A 262 1.29 21.92 -13.59
N LEU A 263 1.86 22.01 -12.37
CA LEU A 263 1.72 20.93 -11.38
C LEU A 263 0.28 20.82 -10.86
N GLU A 264 -0.45 21.93 -10.77
CA GLU A 264 -1.84 21.95 -10.29
C GLU A 264 -2.84 21.42 -11.32
N GLU A 265 -2.44 21.27 -12.59
CA GLU A 265 -3.19 20.55 -13.62
C GLU A 265 -3.18 19.03 -13.37
N HIS A 266 -2.21 18.53 -12.59
CA HIS A 266 -2.05 17.11 -12.27
C HIS A 266 -2.48 16.76 -10.83
N LEU A 267 -2.21 17.63 -9.85
CA LEU A 267 -2.35 17.34 -8.41
C LEU A 267 -3.26 18.34 -7.66
N ASP A 268 -4.08 17.86 -6.72
CA ASP A 268 -4.69 18.70 -5.67
C ASP A 268 -3.58 19.06 -4.68
N LEU A 269 -2.95 20.22 -4.90
CA LEU A 269 -1.80 20.66 -4.09
C LEU A 269 -2.13 20.80 -2.60
N GLY A 270 -3.39 21.11 -2.25
CA GLY A 270 -3.84 21.14 -0.86
C GLY A 270 -3.83 19.75 -0.21
N SER A 271 -4.17 18.70 -0.95
CA SER A 271 -4.15 17.31 -0.48
C SER A 271 -2.72 16.83 -0.23
N PHE A 272 -1.81 17.20 -1.13
CA PHE A 272 -0.39 16.91 -0.96
C PHE A 272 0.22 17.70 0.20
N ALA A 273 -0.18 18.96 0.41
CA ALA A 273 0.23 19.73 1.58
C ALA A 273 -0.29 19.11 2.90
N ASP A 274 -1.59 18.82 3.00
CA ASP A 274 -2.19 18.18 4.19
C ASP A 274 -1.57 16.79 4.47
N TYR A 275 -1.31 15.99 3.42
CA TYR A 275 -0.68 14.67 3.53
C TYR A 275 0.78 14.77 3.97
N ILE A 276 1.58 15.69 3.40
CA ILE A 276 2.97 15.91 3.80
C ILE A 276 3.04 16.35 5.26
N LEU A 277 2.27 17.34 5.68
CA LEU A 277 2.28 17.85 7.05
C LEU A 277 1.90 16.78 8.08
N HIS A 278 0.86 15.99 7.80
CA HIS A 278 0.47 14.88 8.67
C HIS A 278 1.56 13.80 8.74
N THR A 279 2.13 13.43 7.59
CA THR A 279 3.15 12.38 7.48
C THR A 279 4.44 12.79 8.21
N GLU A 280 4.92 14.03 8.01
CA GLU A 280 6.10 14.56 8.68
C GLU A 280 5.92 14.72 10.19
N MET A 281 4.75 15.17 10.64
CA MET A 281 4.44 15.27 12.08
C MET A 281 4.33 13.89 12.73
N SER A 282 3.91 12.87 11.98
CA SER A 282 3.75 11.52 12.49
C SER A 282 5.06 10.78 12.77
N LEU A 283 6.17 11.18 12.14
CA LEU A 283 7.42 10.40 12.10
C LEU A 283 7.20 8.91 11.75
N ASN A 284 6.24 8.59 10.89
CA ASN A 284 5.96 7.21 10.50
C ASN A 284 7.21 6.59 9.83
N VAL A 285 7.62 5.41 10.31
CA VAL A 285 8.74 4.63 9.76
C VAL A 285 8.53 4.27 8.29
N ASP A 286 7.26 4.18 7.86
CA ASP A 286 6.85 3.72 6.54
C ASP A 286 6.28 4.81 5.62
N ALA A 287 6.35 6.07 6.07
CA ALA A 287 5.98 7.28 5.33
C ALA A 287 6.38 7.23 3.84
N TYR A 288 5.49 7.75 2.98
CA TYR A 288 5.69 7.99 1.55
C TYR A 288 5.87 6.78 0.62
N ARG A 289 5.95 5.55 1.14
CA ARG A 289 6.20 4.31 0.35
C ARG A 289 5.28 3.12 0.67
N ARG A 290 4.58 3.16 1.81
CA ARG A 290 3.71 2.07 2.28
C ARG A 290 2.49 2.67 2.95
N SER A 291 1.36 1.97 2.90
CA SER A 291 0.04 2.54 3.30
C SER A 291 -0.19 3.97 2.77
N THR A 292 0.33 4.26 1.57
CA THR A 292 0.30 5.59 0.95
C THR A 292 -0.77 5.57 -0.13
N MET A 293 -1.98 6.03 0.21
CA MET A 293 -3.12 6.07 -0.72
C MET A 293 -3.10 7.30 -1.62
N PHE A 294 -3.67 7.13 -2.80
CA PHE A 294 -4.01 8.19 -3.74
C PHE A 294 -5.34 7.90 -4.43
N PHE A 295 -6.01 8.93 -4.91
CA PHE A 295 -7.16 8.79 -5.78
C PHE A 295 -7.23 9.93 -6.79
N LYS A 296 -8.02 9.75 -7.86
CA LYS A 296 -8.39 10.79 -8.81
C LYS A 296 -9.88 10.65 -9.10
N ASP A 297 -10.66 11.64 -8.69
CA ASP A 297 -12.09 11.70 -9.04
C ASP A 297 -12.27 12.21 -10.47
N ARG A 298 -13.46 12.00 -11.06
CA ARG A 298 -13.73 12.34 -12.47
C ARG A 298 -13.63 13.84 -12.72
N ASP A 299 -12.79 14.20 -13.69
CA ASP A 299 -12.44 15.58 -14.06
C ASP A 299 -11.81 16.40 -12.91
N GLN A 300 -11.34 15.72 -11.86
CA GLN A 300 -10.56 16.29 -10.75
C GLN A 300 -9.09 15.86 -10.85
N THR A 301 -8.22 16.51 -10.09
CA THR A 301 -6.78 16.22 -10.03
C THR A 301 -6.47 15.06 -9.06
N ILE A 302 -5.25 14.52 -9.14
CA ILE A 302 -4.81 13.45 -8.23
C ILE A 302 -4.71 14.02 -6.82
N ASN A 303 -5.32 13.32 -5.88
CA ASN A 303 -5.31 13.63 -4.45
C ASN A 303 -4.41 12.64 -3.70
N ALA A 304 -3.73 13.12 -2.66
CA ALA A 304 -3.04 12.30 -1.68
C ALA A 304 -3.94 11.93 -0.49
N GLY A 305 -3.76 10.71 0.03
CA GLY A 305 -4.55 10.14 1.12
C GLY A 305 -5.81 9.40 0.64
N PRO A 306 -6.73 9.04 1.56
CA PRO A 306 -6.67 9.27 3.01
C PRO A 306 -5.49 8.57 3.69
N VAL A 307 -5.04 9.09 4.83
CA VAL A 307 -3.94 8.49 5.63
C VAL A 307 -4.35 7.15 6.25
N TRP A 308 -3.37 6.26 6.46
CA TRP A 308 -3.58 4.91 6.96
C TRP A 308 -2.35 4.33 7.69
N ASP A 309 -2.59 3.36 8.59
CA ASP A 309 -1.63 2.58 9.40
C ASP A 309 -0.52 3.38 10.11
N LEU A 310 -0.89 4.01 11.22
CA LEU A 310 -0.02 4.88 12.03
C LEU A 310 0.27 4.32 13.44
N ASN A 311 0.20 3.00 13.62
CA ASN A 311 0.57 2.32 14.86
C ASN A 311 2.08 2.46 15.21
N LEU A 312 2.94 2.59 14.20
CA LEU A 312 4.39 2.83 14.32
C LEU A 312 4.77 4.31 14.11
N ALA A 313 3.83 5.22 14.36
CA ALA A 313 4.05 6.67 14.36
C ALA A 313 4.16 7.23 15.80
N TYR A 314 4.33 8.55 15.93
CA TYR A 314 4.24 9.32 17.18
C TYR A 314 5.01 8.66 18.35
N GLY A 315 6.32 8.53 18.18
CA GLY A 315 7.22 7.99 19.20
C GLY A 315 7.37 6.45 19.24
N ASN A 316 6.63 5.69 18.42
CA ASN A 316 6.63 4.21 18.50
C ASN A 316 7.48 3.50 17.44
N GLY A 317 7.72 4.12 16.28
CA GLY A 317 8.48 3.53 15.18
C GLY A 317 9.99 3.76 15.28
N ALA A 318 10.74 3.18 14.34
CA ALA A 318 12.20 3.34 14.26
C ALA A 318 12.67 4.78 13.95
N ARG A 319 11.75 5.68 13.55
CA ARG A 319 11.98 7.11 13.30
C ARG A 319 11.60 8.02 14.47
N ARG A 320 11.27 7.48 15.65
CA ARG A 320 10.82 8.26 16.82
C ARG A 320 11.75 9.41 17.24
N ASP A 321 13.06 9.25 17.01
CA ASP A 321 14.13 10.17 17.40
C ASP A 321 14.74 10.89 16.16
N PHE A 322 13.97 11.01 15.06
CA PHE A 322 14.43 11.58 13.79
C PHE A 322 14.23 13.10 13.74
N HIS A 323 15.34 13.83 13.55
CA HIS A 323 15.42 15.30 13.66
C HIS A 323 15.70 15.97 12.30
N ASP A 324 15.00 15.53 11.25
CA ASP A 324 15.06 16.09 9.89
C ASP A 324 13.70 15.90 9.20
N TRP A 325 13.55 16.38 7.97
CA TRP A 325 12.43 16.09 7.09
C TRP A 325 12.57 14.68 6.48
N ILE A 326 11.47 13.95 6.37
CA ILE A 326 11.44 12.57 5.87
C ILE A 326 11.38 12.54 4.34
N TYR A 327 10.62 13.44 3.73
CA TYR A 327 10.37 13.49 2.28
C TYR A 327 11.63 13.55 1.38
N PRO A 328 12.79 14.14 1.76
CA PRO A 328 13.97 14.22 0.88
C PRO A 328 14.55 12.86 0.49
N GLN A 329 14.26 11.81 1.26
CA GLN A 329 14.66 10.42 0.98
C GLN A 329 13.87 9.80 -0.19
N TYR A 330 12.80 10.46 -0.68
CA TYR A 330 11.85 9.92 -1.65
C TYR A 330 11.78 10.81 -2.90
N THR A 331 12.39 10.37 -4.00
CA THR A 331 12.58 11.15 -5.24
C THR A 331 11.32 11.86 -5.73
N TYR A 332 10.16 11.17 -5.73
CA TYR A 332 8.87 11.74 -6.09
C TYR A 332 8.48 12.92 -5.19
N TRP A 333 8.36 12.70 -3.88
CA TRP A 333 7.95 13.73 -2.92
C TRP A 333 8.95 14.88 -2.82
N LYS A 334 10.25 14.58 -2.89
CA LYS A 334 11.32 15.58 -3.00
C LYS A 334 11.14 16.49 -4.21
N ARG A 335 10.82 15.92 -5.39
CA ARG A 335 10.57 16.68 -6.63
C ARG A 335 9.34 17.57 -6.51
N LEU A 336 8.27 17.09 -5.88
CA LEU A 336 7.05 17.89 -5.66
C LEU A 336 7.34 19.15 -4.83
N VAL A 337 8.15 19.04 -3.77
CA VAL A 337 8.49 20.17 -2.89
C VAL A 337 9.36 21.24 -3.58
N CYS A 338 9.95 20.96 -4.74
CA CYS A 338 10.59 22.00 -5.57
C CYS A 338 9.58 22.99 -6.19
N ASN A 339 8.28 22.69 -6.15
CA ASN A 339 7.25 23.58 -6.68
C ASN A 339 6.93 24.71 -5.70
N TYR A 340 6.96 25.96 -6.18
CA TYR A 340 6.75 27.13 -5.31
C TYR A 340 5.37 27.18 -4.66
N LYS A 341 4.30 26.80 -5.39
CA LYS A 341 2.94 26.71 -4.82
C LYS A 341 2.90 25.66 -3.72
N LEU A 342 3.38 24.43 -3.96
CA LEU A 342 3.33 23.40 -2.93
C LEU A 342 4.16 23.75 -1.69
N ALA A 343 5.38 24.30 -1.85
CA ALA A 343 6.19 24.77 -0.72
C ALA A 343 5.46 25.87 0.09
N SER A 344 4.88 26.85 -0.60
CA SER A 344 4.09 27.93 0.00
C SER A 344 2.87 27.39 0.75
N LEU A 345 2.12 26.47 0.15
CA LEU A 345 0.94 25.84 0.72
C LEU A 345 1.27 25.04 1.98
N ILE A 346 2.37 24.29 1.99
CA ILE A 346 2.83 23.55 3.17
C ILE A 346 3.12 24.52 4.34
N ILE A 347 3.84 25.61 4.08
CA ILE A 347 4.17 26.62 5.09
C ILE A 347 2.92 27.32 5.62
N GLN A 348 2.08 27.83 4.72
CA GLN A 348 0.83 28.52 5.05
C GLN A 348 -0.11 27.62 5.86
N ARG A 349 -0.30 26.38 5.41
CA ARG A 349 -1.22 25.42 6.02
C ARG A 349 -0.75 24.96 7.39
N TRP A 350 0.54 24.71 7.58
CA TRP A 350 1.09 24.38 8.89
C TRP A 350 0.85 25.52 9.89
N LYS A 351 1.21 26.76 9.52
CA LYS A 351 0.99 27.95 10.36
C LYS A 351 -0.50 28.16 10.70
N ALA A 352 -1.41 27.87 9.78
CA ALA A 352 -2.85 27.95 10.04
C ALA A 352 -3.35 26.85 11.00
N LEU A 353 -2.90 25.59 10.83
CA LEU A 353 -3.29 24.47 11.71
C LEU A 353 -2.70 24.59 13.12
N ARG A 354 -1.50 25.18 13.24
CA ARG A 354 -0.73 25.38 14.49
C ARG A 354 -0.93 26.73 15.18
N ALA A 355 -1.72 27.63 14.59
CA ALA A 355 -2.07 28.91 15.21
C ALA A 355 -2.65 28.73 16.62
N ASP A 356 -2.65 29.79 17.43
CA ASP A 356 -3.32 29.74 18.74
C ASP A 356 -4.82 29.45 18.57
N GLY A 357 -5.36 28.59 19.42
CA GLY A 357 -6.69 27.99 19.25
C GLY A 357 -6.84 27.03 18.06
N GLY A 358 -5.79 26.81 17.25
CA GLY A 358 -5.80 25.96 16.08
C GLY A 358 -6.03 24.47 16.39
N VAL A 359 -6.59 23.74 15.42
CA VAL A 359 -6.94 22.31 15.57
C VAL A 359 -5.74 21.40 15.82
N TRP A 360 -4.53 21.79 15.38
CA TRP A 360 -3.28 21.07 15.66
C TRP A 360 -2.40 21.80 16.68
N SER A 361 -2.92 22.82 17.39
CA SER A 361 -2.18 23.49 18.48
C SER A 361 -1.80 22.50 19.58
N ASP A 362 -0.77 22.83 20.37
CA ASP A 362 -0.32 21.99 21.48
C ASP A 362 -1.45 21.65 22.47
N ASN A 363 -2.29 22.64 22.75
CA ASN A 363 -3.45 22.48 23.63
C ASN A 363 -4.49 21.53 23.03
N SER A 364 -4.82 21.67 21.74
CA SER A 364 -5.77 20.78 21.04
C SER A 364 -5.28 19.33 21.03
N ILE A 365 -4.00 19.10 20.71
CA ILE A 365 -3.40 17.77 20.68
C ILE A 365 -3.33 17.14 22.09
N ALA A 366 -2.86 17.88 23.08
CA ALA A 366 -2.78 17.40 24.46
C ALA A 366 -4.17 17.08 25.02
N THR A 367 -5.14 17.97 24.81
CA THR A 367 -6.53 17.79 25.24
C THR A 367 -7.15 16.55 24.61
N PHE A 368 -6.97 16.34 23.30
CA PHE A 368 -7.45 15.14 22.62
C PHE A 368 -6.85 13.86 23.23
N ILE A 369 -5.52 13.80 23.40
CA ILE A 369 -4.85 12.63 23.98
C ILE A 369 -5.37 12.33 25.39
N ASP A 370 -5.47 13.36 26.25
CA ASP A 370 -5.91 13.17 27.63
C ASP A 370 -7.39 12.74 27.71
N GLN A 371 -8.28 13.35 26.92
CA GLN A 371 -9.69 12.97 26.87
C GLN A 371 -9.91 11.56 26.32
N SER A 372 -9.20 11.17 25.25
CA SER A 372 -9.30 9.81 24.69
C SER A 372 -8.69 8.74 25.61
N ALA A 373 -7.71 9.09 26.44
CA ALA A 373 -7.13 8.18 27.43
C ALA A 373 -8.04 7.94 28.65
N VAL A 374 -8.85 8.92 29.07
CA VAL A 374 -9.73 8.84 30.26
C VAL A 374 -10.58 7.57 30.37
N PRO A 375 -11.34 7.11 29.36
CA PRO A 375 -12.11 5.87 29.48
C PRO A 375 -11.23 4.62 29.51
N ILE A 376 -10.05 4.64 28.85
CA ILE A 376 -9.08 3.54 28.93
C ILE A 376 -8.53 3.44 30.35
N ARG A 377 -8.16 4.57 30.98
CA ARG A 377 -7.71 4.63 32.39
C ARG A 377 -8.71 4.00 33.34
N ARG A 378 -10.00 4.36 33.22
CA ARG A 378 -11.07 3.80 34.06
C ARG A 378 -11.29 2.31 33.85
N GLN A 379 -11.16 1.81 32.63
CA GLN A 379 -11.17 0.37 32.37
C GLN A 379 -9.94 -0.34 32.96
N LEU A 380 -8.73 0.16 32.69
CA LEU A 380 -7.48 -0.45 33.18
C LEU A 380 -7.38 -0.42 34.72
N SER A 381 -8.02 0.53 35.40
CA SER A 381 -8.13 0.53 36.87
C SER A 381 -8.87 -0.69 37.45
N LYS A 382 -9.62 -1.43 36.62
CA LYS A 382 -10.36 -2.65 36.96
C LYS A 382 -9.64 -3.93 36.51
N CYS A 383 -8.50 -3.82 35.83
CA CYS A 383 -7.65 -4.95 35.47
C CYS A 383 -6.97 -5.49 36.72
N THR A 384 -7.13 -6.80 36.99
CA THR A 384 -6.58 -7.47 38.18
C THR A 384 -5.20 -8.08 37.98
N GLY A 385 -4.64 -8.00 36.76
CA GLY A 385 -3.32 -8.50 36.41
C GLY A 385 -2.42 -7.40 35.83
N ASP A 386 -1.42 -7.80 35.05
CA ASP A 386 -0.66 -6.86 34.21
C ASP A 386 -1.63 -6.20 33.22
N TRP A 387 -1.67 -4.85 33.18
CA TRP A 387 -2.55 -4.07 32.31
C TRP A 387 -2.41 -4.42 30.82
N ARG A 388 -1.28 -5.02 30.43
CA ARG A 388 -0.94 -5.44 29.07
C ARG A 388 -1.46 -6.82 28.71
N SER A 389 -1.81 -7.65 29.70
CA SER A 389 -2.31 -9.02 29.50
C SER A 389 -3.70 -9.05 28.84
N ASN A 390 -4.14 -10.26 28.47
CA ASN A 390 -5.49 -10.56 27.99
C ASN A 390 -6.47 -10.95 29.12
N VAL A 391 -6.15 -10.67 30.39
CA VAL A 391 -7.10 -10.82 31.50
C VAL A 391 -8.24 -9.80 31.34
N LEU A 392 -9.44 -10.11 31.87
CA LEU A 392 -10.60 -9.22 31.85
C LEU A 392 -10.24 -7.79 32.28
N GLN A 393 -10.84 -6.80 31.62
CA GLN A 393 -10.57 -5.35 31.76
C GLN A 393 -9.17 -4.88 31.29
N CYS A 394 -8.21 -5.76 31.06
CA CYS A 394 -6.86 -5.40 30.61
C CYS A 394 -6.80 -5.12 29.09
N ALA A 395 -5.74 -4.47 28.60
CA ALA A 395 -5.65 -3.95 27.23
C ALA A 395 -5.43 -5.04 26.16
N ALA A 396 -4.73 -6.13 26.49
CA ALA A 396 -4.11 -7.07 25.54
C ALA A 396 -3.18 -6.36 24.52
N VAL A 397 -1.94 -6.07 24.95
CA VAL A 397 -0.86 -5.48 24.13
C VAL A 397 0.47 -6.18 24.42
N SER A 398 1.53 -5.90 23.65
CA SER A 398 2.82 -6.60 23.79
C SER A 398 3.43 -6.47 25.19
N LEU A 399 3.52 -7.58 25.92
CA LEU A 399 4.26 -7.68 27.19
C LEU A 399 5.75 -7.33 27.06
N LYS A 400 6.32 -7.46 25.84
CA LYS A 400 7.73 -7.18 25.57
C LYS A 400 7.98 -5.70 25.29
N ASP A 401 7.13 -5.08 24.48
CA ASP A 401 7.38 -3.74 23.92
C ASP A 401 6.67 -2.66 24.74
N CYS A 402 5.57 -3.00 25.41
CA CYS A 402 4.77 -2.08 26.21
C CYS A 402 5.23 -1.92 27.67
N ASN A 403 6.52 -2.12 27.97
CA ASN A 403 7.08 -1.92 29.32
C ASN A 403 6.80 -0.52 29.89
N ALA A 404 6.71 -0.44 31.23
CA ALA A 404 6.16 0.66 32.03
C ALA A 404 4.61 0.70 32.12
N THR A 405 4.11 1.61 32.97
CA THR A 405 2.69 1.86 33.21
C THR A 405 2.00 2.51 31.99
N TYR A 406 0.68 2.39 31.89
CA TYR A 406 -0.12 3.06 30.86
C TYR A 406 0.11 4.59 30.81
N GLU A 407 0.16 5.29 31.96
CA GLU A 407 0.39 6.76 31.99
C GLU A 407 1.71 7.15 31.32
N VAL A 408 2.83 6.50 31.66
CA VAL A 408 4.12 6.69 30.98
C VAL A 408 4.01 6.47 29.47
N LYS A 409 3.14 5.58 28.97
CA LYS A 409 2.92 5.43 27.51
C LYS A 409 2.14 6.61 26.92
N ILE A 410 1.19 7.19 27.65
CA ILE A 410 0.46 8.40 27.25
C ILE A 410 1.38 9.63 27.27
N ASP A 411 2.17 9.82 28.32
CA ASP A 411 3.12 10.93 28.42
C ASP A 411 4.19 10.87 27.32
N ASN A 412 4.69 9.66 27.00
CA ASN A 412 5.60 9.46 25.87
C ASN A 412 4.96 9.79 24.52
N LEU A 413 3.68 9.43 24.30
CA LEU A 413 2.95 9.79 23.07
C LEU A 413 2.81 11.32 22.95
N LYS A 414 2.34 11.96 24.02
CA LYS A 414 2.13 13.41 24.09
C LYS A 414 3.44 14.16 23.88
N THR A 415 4.50 13.77 24.59
CA THR A 415 5.84 14.36 24.43
C THR A 415 6.37 14.19 23.01
N ALA A 416 6.25 13.01 22.41
CA ALA A 416 6.76 12.76 21.06
C ALA A 416 6.06 13.62 19.99
N VAL A 417 4.72 13.70 20.01
CA VAL A 417 3.98 14.49 19.01
C VAL A 417 4.19 15.99 19.19
N LEU A 418 4.18 16.50 20.44
CA LEU A 418 4.39 17.92 20.71
C LEU A 418 5.82 18.36 20.40
N ASN A 419 6.83 17.54 20.71
CA ASN A 419 8.22 17.86 20.37
C ASN A 419 8.44 17.88 18.85
N ARG A 420 7.86 16.92 18.09
CA ARG A 420 7.93 16.98 16.62
C ARG A 420 7.19 18.18 16.05
N ALA A 421 6.01 18.52 16.59
CA ALA A 421 5.26 19.69 16.14
C ALA A 421 6.05 20.99 16.38
N ARG A 422 6.66 21.18 17.55
CA ARG A 422 7.51 22.34 17.84
C ARG A 422 8.75 22.41 16.96
N TRP A 423 9.42 21.27 16.73
CA TRP A 423 10.52 21.20 15.76
C TRP A 423 10.05 21.62 14.36
N MET A 424 8.86 21.17 13.93
CA MET A 424 8.30 21.61 12.66
C MET A 424 7.94 23.11 12.66
N ASP A 425 7.46 23.69 13.76
CA ASP A 425 7.19 25.14 13.85
C ASP A 425 8.46 25.97 13.61
N GLU A 426 9.60 25.52 14.14
CA GLU A 426 10.93 26.12 13.95
C GLU A 426 11.45 25.96 12.51
N HIS A 427 11.26 24.78 11.91
CA HIS A 427 11.88 24.39 10.64
C HIS A 427 10.95 24.51 9.43
N ILE A 428 9.66 24.90 9.58
CA ILE A 428 8.70 24.88 8.46
C ILE A 428 9.14 25.72 7.27
N LEU A 429 9.87 26.81 7.53
CA LEU A 429 10.39 27.70 6.49
C LEU A 429 11.48 27.07 5.62
N ASP A 430 12.10 25.98 6.07
CA ASP A 430 13.09 25.20 5.30
C ASP A 430 12.48 24.57 4.04
N PHE A 431 11.14 24.53 3.92
CA PHE A 431 10.48 24.19 2.65
C PHE A 431 10.85 25.18 1.54
N TYR A 432 11.10 26.45 1.85
CA TYR A 432 11.75 27.38 0.93
C TYR A 432 13.26 27.16 0.91
N LYS A 433 13.81 26.96 -0.29
CA LYS A 433 15.22 26.62 -0.47
C LYS A 433 15.74 26.99 -1.86
N LYS A 434 17.07 27.09 -1.96
CA LYS A 434 17.74 27.04 -3.26
C LYS A 434 17.63 25.63 -3.84
N LEU A 435 17.32 25.54 -5.13
CA LEU A 435 17.18 24.29 -5.85
C LEU A 435 18.50 23.93 -6.56
N ASP A 436 18.84 22.65 -6.53
CA ASP A 436 19.96 22.07 -7.26
C ASP A 436 19.67 20.61 -7.61
N ALA A 437 20.66 19.91 -8.18
CA ALA A 437 20.51 18.50 -8.55
C ALA A 437 20.28 17.57 -7.35
N ASN A 438 20.77 17.93 -6.16
CA ASN A 438 20.60 17.14 -4.93
C ASN A 438 19.21 17.37 -4.35
N THR A 439 18.81 18.63 -4.17
CA THR A 439 17.52 19.01 -3.58
C THR A 439 16.35 18.75 -4.51
N CYS A 440 16.56 18.70 -5.83
CA CYS A 440 15.50 18.51 -6.82
C CYS A 440 15.71 17.35 -7.82
N SER A 441 16.56 16.37 -7.49
CA SER A 441 16.83 15.14 -8.30
C SER A 441 17.56 15.35 -9.63
N GLY A 442 17.85 16.58 -10.07
CA GLY A 442 18.81 16.86 -11.13
C GLY A 442 18.44 16.42 -12.55
N VAL A 443 17.19 16.02 -12.76
CA VAL A 443 16.63 15.73 -14.10
C VAL A 443 15.85 16.93 -14.63
N GLY A 444 15.89 17.11 -15.96
CA GLY A 444 15.32 18.27 -16.65
C GLY A 444 15.95 19.61 -16.25
N THR A 445 15.37 20.70 -16.73
CA THR A 445 15.66 22.04 -16.21
C THR A 445 14.87 22.26 -14.92
N ILE A 446 15.49 22.89 -13.94
CA ILE A 446 14.86 23.29 -12.67
C ILE A 446 15.00 24.80 -12.49
N PRO A 447 14.06 25.47 -11.80
CA PRO A 447 14.26 26.84 -11.33
C PRO A 447 15.41 26.91 -10.31
N ASP A 448 15.92 28.12 -10.03
CA ASP A 448 16.99 28.33 -9.04
C ASP A 448 16.45 28.27 -7.60
N TYR A 449 15.18 28.63 -7.39
CA TYR A 449 14.49 28.64 -6.09
C TYR A 449 13.05 28.16 -6.22
N ASN A 450 12.46 27.68 -5.13
CA ASN A 450 11.02 27.43 -5.03
C ASN A 450 10.27 28.59 -4.33
N CYS A 451 10.72 29.82 -4.54
CA CYS A 451 10.07 31.02 -3.99
C CYS A 451 8.84 31.46 -4.81
N ALA A 452 9.04 31.73 -6.10
CA ALA A 452 8.07 32.36 -6.99
C ALA A 452 7.83 31.55 -8.28
N GLN A 453 6.91 32.06 -9.11
CA GLN A 453 6.43 31.44 -10.35
C GLN A 453 7.52 31.22 -11.42
N ASP A 454 8.48 32.14 -11.54
CA ASP A 454 9.64 31.96 -12.44
C ASP A 454 10.80 31.21 -11.77
N GLY A 455 10.75 31.08 -10.44
CA GLY A 455 11.79 30.53 -9.58
C GLY A 455 13.16 31.17 -9.74
N SER A 456 13.23 32.43 -10.22
CA SER A 456 14.48 33.16 -10.46
C SER A 456 14.93 33.95 -9.23
N ASP A 457 14.00 34.37 -8.38
CA ASP A 457 14.27 35.13 -7.17
C ASP A 457 14.34 34.23 -5.92
N GLY A 458 15.27 34.57 -5.02
CA GLY A 458 15.44 33.90 -3.72
C GLY A 458 14.81 34.65 -2.54
N GLY A 459 13.92 35.61 -2.77
CA GLY A 459 13.47 36.56 -1.75
C GLY A 459 12.65 35.92 -0.62
N CYS A 460 12.05 34.75 -0.86
CA CYS A 460 11.37 33.97 0.18
C CYS A 460 12.31 33.48 1.30
N LEU A 461 13.63 33.44 1.04
CA LEU A 461 14.64 33.12 2.06
C LEU A 461 14.89 34.28 3.04
N THR A 462 14.41 35.48 2.72
CA THR A 462 14.58 36.70 3.54
C THR A 462 13.25 37.30 4.02
N ASP A 463 12.20 37.21 3.21
CA ASP A 463 10.83 37.64 3.52
C ASP A 463 9.86 36.53 3.12
N PRO A 464 9.82 35.40 3.86
CA PRO A 464 8.96 34.26 3.51
C PRO A 464 7.47 34.60 3.54
N VAL A 465 7.05 35.54 4.40
CA VAL A 465 5.65 35.90 4.63
C VAL A 465 5.00 36.39 3.34
N LYS A 466 5.69 37.27 2.61
CA LYS A 466 5.25 37.79 1.32
C LYS A 466 4.93 36.70 0.28
N TYR A 467 5.65 35.57 0.32
CA TYR A 467 5.50 34.51 -0.69
C TYR A 467 4.41 33.51 -0.27
N TYR A 468 4.42 33.00 0.97
CA TYR A 468 3.42 32.00 1.37
C TYR A 468 2.02 32.60 1.57
N SER A 469 1.91 33.91 1.81
CA SER A 469 0.61 34.60 1.88
C SER A 469 0.03 34.95 0.51
N ALA A 470 0.86 34.99 -0.55
CA ALA A 470 0.42 35.27 -1.92
C ALA A 470 -0.22 34.05 -2.60
N VAL A 471 0.03 32.84 -2.09
CA VAL A 471 -0.59 31.60 -2.60
C VAL A 471 -1.87 31.31 -1.81
N GLN A 472 -2.99 31.13 -2.50
CA GLN A 472 -4.26 30.76 -1.88
C GLN A 472 -4.34 29.24 -1.65
N PHE A 473 -4.72 28.81 -0.45
CA PHE A 473 -4.99 27.39 -0.18
C PHE A 473 -6.21 26.93 -0.99
N PRO A 474 -6.09 25.87 -1.82
CA PRO A 474 -7.19 25.44 -2.68
C PRO A 474 -8.34 24.84 -1.86
N ALA A 475 -9.55 24.97 -2.38
CA ALA A 475 -10.71 24.29 -1.81
C ALA A 475 -10.53 22.76 -1.83
N ILE A 476 -11.15 22.07 -0.89
CA ILE A 476 -11.22 20.61 -0.92
C ILE A 476 -12.13 20.23 -2.10
N ARG A 477 -11.69 19.28 -2.93
CA ARG A 477 -12.45 18.83 -4.09
C ARG A 477 -13.83 18.27 -3.69
N GLU A 478 -14.86 18.78 -4.35
CA GLU A 478 -16.21 18.22 -4.23
C GLU A 478 -16.31 16.89 -4.98
N PRO A 479 -17.09 15.90 -4.48
CA PRO A 479 -17.34 14.65 -5.21
C PRO A 479 -18.05 14.88 -6.54
N TYR A 480 -17.69 14.12 -7.57
CA TYR A 480 -18.36 14.17 -8.87
C TYR A 480 -19.86 13.80 -8.77
N THR A 481 -20.74 14.74 -9.16
CA THR A 481 -22.20 14.59 -9.17
C THR A 481 -22.80 14.37 -10.57
N GLY A 482 -21.95 14.27 -11.60
CA GLY A 482 -22.41 14.12 -12.98
C GLY A 482 -22.90 12.70 -13.33
N PRO A 483 -23.24 12.45 -14.60
CA PRO A 483 -23.74 11.15 -15.04
C PRO A 483 -22.75 10.00 -14.82
N SER A 484 -23.26 8.81 -14.52
CA SER A 484 -22.51 7.56 -14.51
C SER A 484 -22.09 7.13 -15.93
N CYS A 485 -21.13 6.21 -16.01
CA CYS A 485 -20.64 5.69 -17.29
C CYS A 485 -21.74 5.11 -18.19
N GLY A 486 -21.55 5.22 -19.50
CA GLY A 486 -22.49 4.72 -20.53
C GLY A 486 -23.82 5.48 -20.64
N SER A 487 -24.18 6.33 -19.67
CA SER A 487 -25.46 7.05 -19.65
C SER A 487 -25.69 7.98 -20.85
N ARG A 488 -24.60 8.50 -21.45
CA ARG A 488 -24.66 9.36 -22.65
C ARG A 488 -24.93 8.60 -23.95
N GLN A 489 -24.79 7.27 -23.97
CA GLN A 489 -25.02 6.46 -25.18
C GLN A 489 -26.50 6.10 -25.42
N ASN A 490 -27.41 6.46 -24.51
CA ASN A 490 -28.85 6.18 -24.65
C ASN A 490 -29.59 7.13 -25.62
N SER A 491 -28.93 8.13 -26.20
CA SER A 491 -29.48 8.91 -27.32
C SER A 491 -28.83 8.48 -28.65
N THR A 492 -29.65 7.87 -29.52
CA THR A 492 -29.35 7.36 -30.88
C THR A 492 -28.47 6.10 -31.01
N THR A 493 -28.95 5.17 -31.87
CA THR A 493 -28.33 3.94 -32.41
C THR A 493 -28.10 2.70 -31.52
N SER A 494 -29.13 1.84 -31.47
CA SER A 494 -29.12 0.42 -31.87
C SER A 494 -27.95 -0.52 -31.51
N ASN A 495 -28.26 -1.60 -30.77
CA ASN A 495 -27.73 -2.98 -30.92
C ASN A 495 -26.24 -3.16 -31.33
N GLN A 496 -25.31 -2.35 -30.83
CA GLN A 496 -23.88 -2.68 -30.96
C GLN A 496 -23.53 -3.77 -29.96
N GLN A 497 -23.16 -4.94 -30.48
CA GLN A 497 -22.63 -6.04 -29.71
C GLN A 497 -21.29 -5.61 -29.07
N LEU A 498 -21.24 -5.58 -27.73
CA LEU A 498 -20.04 -5.18 -27.01
C LEU A 498 -18.85 -6.07 -27.40
N THR A 499 -17.77 -5.44 -27.86
CA THR A 499 -16.54 -6.15 -28.23
C THR A 499 -15.86 -6.75 -26.99
N LYS A 500 -15.10 -7.83 -27.18
CA LYS A 500 -14.28 -8.46 -26.12
C LYS A 500 -13.36 -7.45 -25.39
N TYR A 501 -12.99 -6.35 -26.05
CA TYR A 501 -12.18 -5.25 -25.51
C TYR A 501 -12.92 -4.36 -24.48
N SER A 502 -14.25 -4.22 -24.63
CA SER A 502 -15.12 -3.40 -23.78
C SER A 502 -15.81 -4.19 -22.67
N LEU A 503 -15.80 -5.52 -22.72
CA LEU A 503 -16.39 -6.36 -21.67
C LEU A 503 -15.53 -6.41 -20.39
N PRO A 504 -16.12 -6.65 -19.20
CA PRO A 504 -15.36 -6.85 -17.97
C PRO A 504 -14.47 -8.09 -18.12
N SER A 505 -13.21 -7.96 -17.75
CA SER A 505 -12.20 -9.01 -17.90
C SER A 505 -11.09 -8.83 -16.87
N VAL A 506 -10.64 -9.92 -16.25
CA VAL A 506 -9.49 -9.88 -15.33
C VAL A 506 -8.22 -10.16 -16.12
N ASP A 507 -7.38 -9.14 -16.32
CA ASP A 507 -6.02 -9.36 -16.82
C ASP A 507 -5.13 -9.93 -15.70
N ASN A 508 -4.69 -11.18 -15.87
CA ASN A 508 -3.79 -11.86 -14.95
C ASN A 508 -2.37 -11.27 -14.96
N CYS A 509 -1.97 -10.50 -15.98
CA CYS A 509 -0.69 -9.80 -16.01
C CYS A 509 -0.63 -8.64 -15.00
N TRP A 510 -1.79 -8.11 -14.60
CA TRP A 510 -1.93 -7.15 -13.50
C TRP A 510 -2.00 -7.84 -12.12
N ARG A 511 -2.02 -9.17 -12.03
CA ARG A 511 -1.95 -9.86 -10.73
C ARG A 511 -0.50 -10.03 -10.30
N SER A 512 -0.21 -9.54 -9.10
CA SER A 512 1.09 -9.66 -8.46
C SER A 512 1.38 -11.11 -8.01
N ALA A 513 2.62 -11.56 -8.20
CA ALA A 513 3.15 -12.82 -7.63
C ALA A 513 3.40 -12.75 -6.12
N GLY A 514 3.39 -11.54 -5.54
CA GLY A 514 3.91 -11.25 -4.21
C GLY A 514 5.43 -11.01 -4.22
N LEU A 515 5.88 -10.03 -3.44
CA LEU A 515 7.30 -9.81 -3.11
C LEU A 515 7.61 -10.08 -1.63
N TYR A 516 6.58 -10.33 -0.81
CA TYR A 516 6.72 -10.47 0.63
C TYR A 516 7.11 -11.89 1.02
N VAL A 517 8.41 -12.14 1.15
CA VAL A 517 8.96 -13.39 1.71
C VAL A 517 8.90 -13.29 3.24
N TYR A 518 8.15 -14.19 3.87
CA TYR A 518 7.90 -14.17 5.31
C TYR A 518 9.16 -14.47 6.14
N PRO A 519 9.23 -14.08 7.43
CA PRO A 519 10.43 -14.25 8.25
C PRO A 519 11.00 -15.67 8.27
N GLU A 520 10.14 -16.69 8.34
CA GLU A 520 10.47 -18.12 8.31
C GLU A 520 11.05 -18.55 6.96
N GLN A 521 10.66 -17.86 5.88
CA GLN A 521 11.08 -18.14 4.51
C GLN A 521 12.41 -17.44 4.14
N LYS A 522 12.90 -16.48 4.95
CA LYS A 522 14.16 -15.74 4.67
C LYS A 522 15.42 -16.62 4.62
N GLY A 523 15.36 -17.86 5.13
CA GLY A 523 16.44 -18.85 5.05
C GLY A 523 16.39 -19.79 3.85
N VAL A 524 15.28 -19.83 3.10
CA VAL A 524 15.03 -20.85 2.07
C VAL A 524 15.65 -20.44 0.73
N ARG A 525 16.81 -21.01 0.40
CA ARG A 525 17.54 -20.77 -0.87
C ARG A 525 17.09 -21.68 -2.04
N GLU A 526 15.81 -22.03 -2.13
CA GLU A 526 15.31 -22.76 -3.30
C GLU A 526 15.26 -21.80 -4.51
N LYS A 527 15.94 -22.18 -5.60
CA LYS A 527 16.13 -21.32 -6.80
C LYS A 527 14.98 -21.38 -7.80
N SER A 528 13.89 -22.08 -7.48
CA SER A 528 12.72 -22.25 -8.34
C SER A 528 11.68 -21.16 -8.07
N LEU A 529 11.65 -20.15 -8.95
CA LEU A 529 10.68 -19.06 -8.91
C LEU A 529 9.28 -19.52 -9.36
N THR A 530 8.28 -18.77 -8.89
CA THR A 530 6.83 -18.99 -9.04
C THR A 530 6.29 -18.91 -10.47
N HIS A 531 5.06 -19.40 -10.69
CA HIS A 531 4.31 -19.38 -11.96
C HIS A 531 3.91 -18.00 -12.54
N PHE A 532 4.63 -16.94 -12.22
CA PHE A 532 4.42 -15.60 -12.76
C PHE A 532 5.65 -15.18 -13.55
N CYS A 533 5.46 -14.60 -14.74
CA CYS A 533 6.54 -13.98 -15.50
C CYS A 533 7.02 -12.68 -14.83
N SER A 534 7.67 -12.81 -13.67
CA SER A 534 8.42 -11.77 -13.00
C SER A 534 9.81 -11.64 -13.63
N GLY A 535 9.86 -11.20 -14.90
CA GLY A 535 11.06 -10.63 -15.52
C GLY A 535 11.99 -11.52 -16.36
N TYR A 536 11.74 -12.83 -16.48
CA TYR A 536 12.67 -13.74 -17.17
C TYR A 536 12.25 -14.13 -18.60
N GLY A 537 11.92 -13.12 -19.40
CA GLY A 537 11.73 -13.23 -20.85
C GLY A 537 11.70 -11.88 -21.55
N THR A 538 11.92 -11.87 -22.87
CA THR A 538 11.82 -10.65 -23.70
C THR A 538 10.68 -10.78 -24.70
N CYS A 539 9.76 -9.82 -24.68
CA CYS A 539 8.67 -9.67 -25.67
C CYS A 539 8.89 -8.40 -26.50
N PRO A 540 8.80 -8.45 -27.84
CA PRO A 540 8.69 -7.26 -28.69
C PRO A 540 7.40 -6.48 -28.44
N GLU A 541 7.31 -5.24 -28.95
CA GLU A 541 6.07 -4.45 -28.96
C GLU A 541 5.14 -4.85 -30.12
N GLY A 542 3.83 -4.65 -29.94
CA GLY A 542 2.79 -4.84 -30.97
C GLY A 542 1.93 -6.11 -30.80
N PRO A 543 0.75 -6.17 -31.47
CA PRO A 543 -0.04 -7.39 -31.56
C PRO A 543 0.75 -8.50 -32.27
N GLY A 544 0.54 -9.76 -31.87
CA GLY A 544 1.27 -10.92 -32.40
C GLY A 544 2.73 -11.10 -31.95
N ALA A 545 3.23 -10.32 -30.99
CA ALA A 545 4.62 -10.42 -30.51
C ALA A 545 4.94 -11.77 -29.84
N LYS A 546 5.95 -12.49 -30.33
CA LYS A 546 6.43 -13.75 -29.75
C LYS A 546 7.45 -13.49 -28.63
N CYS A 547 7.07 -13.79 -27.39
CA CYS A 547 7.94 -13.71 -26.23
C CYS A 547 8.96 -14.86 -26.18
N VAL A 548 10.21 -14.55 -25.82
CA VAL A 548 11.26 -15.55 -25.54
C VAL A 548 11.40 -15.71 -24.03
N CYS A 549 10.79 -16.75 -23.47
CA CYS A 549 10.96 -17.15 -22.07
C CYS A 549 12.20 -18.05 -21.91
N ARG A 550 12.98 -17.88 -20.84
CA ARG A 550 14.02 -18.87 -20.48
C ARG A 550 13.37 -20.14 -19.90
N PRO A 551 14.03 -21.32 -19.95
CA PRO A 551 13.41 -22.57 -19.54
C PRO A 551 12.95 -22.57 -18.07
N GLY A 552 11.64 -22.48 -17.89
CA GLY A 552 10.89 -22.71 -16.66
C GLY A 552 9.81 -23.78 -16.94
N MET A 553 9.34 -24.44 -15.88
CA MET A 553 8.48 -25.63 -15.94
C MET A 553 7.17 -25.45 -16.73
N LEU A 554 6.64 -26.56 -17.26
CA LEU A 554 5.28 -26.63 -17.81
C LEU A 554 4.21 -26.22 -16.78
N LEU A 555 3.08 -25.75 -17.31
CA LEU A 555 1.92 -25.23 -16.61
C LEU A 555 0.65 -25.93 -17.10
N GLU A 556 -0.24 -26.34 -16.19
CA GLU A 556 -1.52 -26.96 -16.55
C GLU A 556 -2.68 -25.95 -16.77
N LYS A 557 -2.53 -24.68 -16.37
CA LYS A 557 -3.49 -23.58 -16.63
C LYS A 557 -2.79 -22.26 -16.94
N GLU A 558 -3.57 -21.32 -17.49
CA GLU A 558 -3.15 -20.22 -18.38
C GLU A 558 -1.99 -19.32 -17.93
N SER A 559 -1.22 -18.86 -18.92
CA SER A 559 -0.14 -17.88 -18.76
C SER A 559 -0.15 -16.82 -19.86
N CYS A 560 -0.04 -15.55 -19.45
CA CYS A 560 0.44 -14.36 -20.19
C CYS A 560 0.25 -14.28 -21.73
N ARG A 561 -0.93 -14.62 -22.29
CA ARG A 561 -1.34 -14.21 -23.65
C ARG A 561 -2.21 -12.96 -23.55
N ARG A 562 -1.89 -11.90 -24.31
CA ARG A 562 -2.82 -10.78 -24.54
C ARG A 562 -3.96 -11.30 -25.42
N ILE A 563 -5.22 -11.02 -25.05
CA ILE A 563 -6.37 -11.42 -25.85
C ILE A 563 -6.61 -10.33 -26.90
N ASP A 564 -5.94 -10.49 -28.03
CA ASP A 564 -6.18 -9.75 -29.26
C ASP A 564 -7.55 -10.19 -29.82
N ALA A 565 -8.34 -9.27 -30.38
CA ALA A 565 -9.74 -9.52 -30.75
C ALA A 565 -9.94 -10.16 -32.15
N GLU A 566 -8.91 -10.80 -32.70
CA GLU A 566 -8.88 -11.36 -34.06
C GLU A 566 -8.42 -12.82 -34.02
N ASP A 567 -9.33 -13.73 -33.64
CA ASP A 567 -9.06 -15.19 -33.69
C ASP A 567 -10.35 -16.06 -33.65
N ASP A 568 -11.52 -15.51 -34.03
CA ASP A 568 -12.78 -16.28 -34.05
C ASP A 568 -12.82 -17.35 -35.18
N ASP A 569 -11.95 -17.26 -36.19
CA ASP A 569 -11.88 -18.22 -37.31
C ASP A 569 -11.00 -19.47 -37.02
N LEU A 570 -10.09 -19.43 -36.03
CA LEU A 570 -9.20 -20.58 -35.75
C LEU A 570 -9.83 -21.68 -34.88
N LEU A 571 -11.03 -21.46 -34.33
CA LEU A 571 -11.77 -22.50 -33.60
C LEU A 571 -12.56 -23.45 -34.52
N VAL A 572 -12.88 -23.03 -35.76
CA VAL A 572 -13.69 -23.84 -36.69
C VAL A 572 -12.88 -24.98 -37.32
N GLN A 573 -11.60 -24.76 -37.65
CA GLN A 573 -10.79 -25.80 -38.34
C GLN A 573 -10.39 -26.97 -37.44
N LYS A 574 -10.31 -26.80 -36.12
CA LYS A 574 -9.85 -27.88 -35.23
C LYS A 574 -10.93 -28.93 -34.92
N ALA A 575 -12.21 -28.61 -35.13
CA ALA A 575 -13.32 -29.55 -34.91
C ALA A 575 -13.61 -30.49 -36.11
N VAL A 576 -13.06 -30.20 -37.30
CA VAL A 576 -13.37 -30.95 -38.53
C VAL A 576 -12.36 -32.08 -38.82
N VAL A 577 -11.17 -32.05 -38.19
CA VAL A 577 -10.09 -33.01 -38.45
C VAL A 577 -10.20 -34.29 -37.59
N GLU A 578 -10.83 -34.24 -36.42
CA GLU A 578 -10.86 -35.37 -35.47
C GLU A 578 -12.07 -36.32 -35.65
N SER A 579 -12.93 -36.13 -36.67
CA SER A 579 -14.18 -36.87 -36.82
C SER A 579 -14.25 -37.85 -38.00
N ASN A 580 -13.13 -38.27 -38.60
CA ASN A 580 -13.15 -39.21 -39.73
C ASN A 580 -12.02 -40.26 -39.71
N LEU A 581 -12.43 -41.54 -39.77
CA LEU A 581 -11.71 -42.73 -40.26
C LEU A 581 -10.80 -43.53 -39.29
N GLU A 582 -11.48 -44.18 -38.34
CA GLU A 582 -11.53 -45.64 -38.11
C GLU A 582 -10.41 -46.62 -38.56
N HIS A 583 -10.13 -47.55 -37.63
CA HIS A 583 -9.87 -49.00 -37.80
C HIS A 583 -8.79 -49.55 -38.75
N SER A 584 -7.78 -50.24 -38.18
CA SER A 584 -7.65 -51.72 -38.33
C SER A 584 -6.58 -52.39 -37.43
N ALA A 585 -7.08 -53.24 -36.51
CA ALA A 585 -6.75 -54.66 -36.34
C ALA A 585 -5.32 -55.19 -35.96
N ILE A 586 -5.35 -56.06 -34.93
CA ILE A 586 -4.53 -57.29 -34.69
C ILE A 586 -3.29 -57.22 -33.77
N SER A 587 -3.29 -58.18 -32.84
CA SER A 587 -2.30 -58.51 -31.82
C SER A 587 -1.29 -59.58 -32.25
N ALA A 588 -0.07 -59.55 -31.69
CA ALA A 588 0.74 -60.75 -31.46
C ALA A 588 1.63 -60.59 -30.22
N SER A 589 1.82 -61.68 -29.48
CA SER A 589 2.57 -61.80 -28.22
C SER A 589 4.06 -62.11 -28.43
N VAL A 590 4.90 -61.88 -27.40
CA VAL A 590 5.91 -62.85 -26.86
C VAL A 590 6.25 -62.45 -25.40
N GLN A 591 6.50 -63.44 -24.54
CA GLN A 591 6.89 -63.29 -23.13
C GLN A 591 8.42 -63.38 -22.90
N ASN A 592 8.86 -62.87 -21.74
CA ASN A 592 9.94 -63.35 -20.84
C ASN A 592 11.27 -63.88 -21.41
N GLN A 593 12.38 -63.39 -20.81
CA GLN A 593 13.34 -64.29 -20.13
C GLN A 593 14.23 -63.56 -19.10
N GLU A 594 14.76 -64.31 -18.13
CA GLU A 594 15.56 -63.84 -16.98
C GLU A 594 17.09 -63.92 -17.24
N GLN A 595 17.87 -63.10 -16.50
CA GLN A 595 19.22 -63.28 -15.88
C GLN A 595 20.26 -64.36 -16.36
N PRO A 596 21.57 -64.34 -15.92
CA PRO A 596 22.32 -63.42 -15.02
C PRO A 596 23.78 -63.04 -15.46
N ALA A 597 24.47 -62.31 -14.55
CA ALA A 597 25.88 -62.48 -14.11
C ALA A 597 27.10 -61.70 -14.72
N SER A 598 27.97 -61.26 -13.77
CA SER A 598 29.38 -60.81 -13.90
C SER A 598 29.68 -59.47 -14.62
N GLY A 599 30.68 -58.65 -14.23
CA GLY A 599 31.51 -58.67 -13.01
C GLY A 599 32.67 -57.64 -13.02
N ASN A 600 33.16 -57.29 -11.82
CA ASN A 600 34.53 -56.85 -11.48
C ASN A 600 35.13 -55.45 -11.82
N TYR A 601 35.53 -54.76 -10.72
CA TYR A 601 36.66 -53.81 -10.53
C TYR A 601 36.68 -52.49 -11.34
N LEU A 602 37.26 -51.37 -10.86
CA LEU A 602 38.33 -51.17 -9.86
C LEU A 602 38.14 -49.89 -9.00
N ARG A 603 38.77 -49.87 -7.81
CA ARG A 603 38.84 -48.70 -6.90
C ARG A 603 39.98 -47.74 -7.29
N LEU A 604 39.95 -46.49 -6.80
CA LEU A 604 41.04 -46.01 -5.92
C LEU A 604 40.59 -44.90 -4.94
N LYS A 605 41.42 -44.59 -3.94
CA LYS A 605 41.08 -43.85 -2.71
C LYS A 605 41.84 -42.52 -2.57
N HIS A 606 41.24 -41.61 -1.78
CA HIS A 606 41.81 -40.71 -0.75
C HIS A 606 43.28 -40.23 -0.83
N SER A 607 43.50 -38.93 -0.51
CA SER A 607 44.20 -38.54 0.74
C SER A 607 44.03 -37.05 1.08
N LEU A 608 44.12 -36.72 2.37
CA LEU A 608 44.36 -35.37 2.90
C LEU A 608 45.89 -35.13 3.00
N MET A 609 46.35 -33.86 3.03
CA MET A 609 47.02 -33.22 4.19
C MET A 609 47.76 -31.89 3.88
N ALA A 610 47.84 -31.09 4.95
CA ALA A 610 48.56 -29.84 5.26
C ALA A 610 49.89 -29.45 4.57
N GLY A 611 50.23 -28.14 4.63
CA GLY A 611 51.57 -27.58 4.42
C GLY A 611 51.63 -26.03 4.61
N LEU A 612 52.71 -25.51 5.22
CA LEU A 612 52.90 -24.08 5.61
C LEU A 612 54.18 -23.46 4.98
N PHE A 613 54.33 -22.12 5.09
CA PHE A 613 55.52 -21.27 4.82
C PHE A 613 55.97 -21.10 3.34
N GLY A 614 56.56 -19.97 2.89
CA GLY A 614 56.80 -18.64 3.51
C GLY A 614 57.71 -17.70 2.65
N CYS A 615 57.81 -16.40 2.99
CA CYS A 615 58.78 -15.35 2.53
C CYS A 615 58.77 -14.90 1.03
N VAL A 616 58.59 -13.61 0.66
CA VAL A 616 59.52 -12.42 0.70
C VAL A 616 60.65 -12.54 -0.36
N ILE A 617 60.97 -11.61 -1.28
CA ILE A 617 60.97 -10.10 -1.36
C ILE A 617 60.40 -9.61 -2.74
N LEU A 618 59.85 -8.39 -2.97
CA LEU A 618 60.53 -7.18 -3.53
C LEU A 618 59.57 -5.96 -3.67
N CYS A 619 60.06 -4.75 -3.38
CA CYS A 619 59.33 -3.47 -3.47
C CYS A 619 59.64 -2.67 -4.77
N THR A 620 59.08 -1.45 -4.84
CA THR A 620 59.41 -0.30 -5.72
C THR A 620 58.89 -0.29 -7.17
N SER A 621 57.61 0.08 -7.34
CA SER A 621 57.13 0.89 -8.49
C SER A 621 55.69 1.44 -8.29
N PHE A 622 55.32 1.78 -7.05
CA PHE A 622 54.11 2.56 -6.75
C PHE A 622 54.52 3.99 -6.33
N ILE A 623 53.73 4.99 -6.77
CA ILE A 623 53.93 6.46 -6.71
C ILE A 623 54.44 7.07 -8.03
N ALA A 624 53.56 7.03 -9.05
CA ALA A 624 53.59 7.91 -10.24
C ALA A 624 52.25 7.92 -10.99
N ALA A 625 51.53 6.79 -11.02
CA ALA A 625 50.37 6.57 -11.89
C ALA A 625 48.99 7.05 -11.36
N VAL A 626 48.92 7.74 -10.21
CA VAL A 626 47.63 8.06 -9.54
C VAL A 626 47.10 9.49 -9.81
N ARG A 627 47.85 10.35 -10.52
CA ARG A 627 47.44 11.77 -10.73
C ARG A 627 47.04 12.19 -12.14
N LEU A 628 47.02 11.29 -13.13
CA LEU A 628 46.67 11.62 -14.53
C LEU A 628 45.64 10.67 -15.17
N LYS A 629 44.47 10.52 -14.55
CA LYS A 629 43.26 10.02 -15.24
C LYS A 629 41.92 10.55 -14.73
N SER A 630 41.90 11.81 -14.28
CA SER A 630 40.66 12.58 -14.08
C SER A 630 40.67 13.81 -14.99
N ARG A 631 40.06 13.67 -16.18
CA ARG A 631 39.48 14.71 -17.07
C ARG A 631 39.34 14.21 -18.51
N ARG A 632 38.27 13.46 -18.76
CA ARG A 632 37.55 13.40 -20.05
C ARG A 632 36.17 12.76 -19.81
N LYS A 633 35.26 13.52 -19.18
CA LYS A 633 33.83 13.24 -19.32
C LYS A 633 33.50 13.38 -20.80
N SER A 634 33.06 12.33 -21.47
CA SER A 634 32.43 12.50 -22.78
C SER A 634 31.14 13.29 -22.57
N LYS A 635 30.92 14.32 -23.39
CA LYS A 635 29.60 14.92 -23.59
C LYS A 635 28.77 13.93 -24.42
N GLY A 636 28.25 12.89 -23.78
CA GLY A 636 27.21 12.06 -24.37
C GLY A 636 25.87 12.79 -24.26
N ASN A 637 25.26 13.13 -25.40
CA ASN A 637 23.90 13.67 -25.39
C ASN A 637 22.94 12.60 -24.84
N LEU A 638 22.18 12.93 -23.79
CA LEU A 638 21.15 12.07 -23.21
C LEU A 638 19.89 11.93 -24.11
N ASN A 639 19.90 12.53 -25.31
CA ASN A 639 18.73 12.63 -26.21
C ASN A 639 18.59 11.46 -27.20
N THR A 640 19.47 10.45 -27.20
CA THR A 640 19.36 9.30 -28.12
C THR A 640 18.55 8.16 -27.52
N TYR A 641 17.27 8.14 -27.90
CA TYR A 641 16.23 7.20 -27.48
C TYR A 641 16.54 5.73 -27.81
N ARG A 642 16.06 4.82 -26.96
CA ARG A 642 15.85 3.38 -27.27
C ARG A 642 14.39 3.03 -26.92
N PRO A 643 13.75 2.07 -27.63
CA PRO A 643 12.34 1.74 -27.39
C PRO A 643 12.04 1.30 -25.97
N VAL A 644 10.78 1.54 -25.57
CA VAL A 644 10.19 1.22 -24.27
C VAL A 644 10.32 -0.27 -23.96
N ARG A 645 10.51 -0.58 -22.67
CA ARG A 645 10.52 -1.97 -22.17
C ARG A 645 9.71 -2.04 -20.88
N TYR A 646 8.59 -2.75 -20.90
CA TYR A 646 7.86 -3.10 -19.70
C TYR A 646 8.67 -4.12 -18.89
N GLY A 647 9.27 -3.66 -17.79
CA GLY A 647 10.13 -4.46 -16.92
C GLY A 647 9.43 -5.00 -15.66
N SER A 648 10.13 -5.88 -14.95
CA SER A 648 9.83 -6.22 -13.55
C SER A 648 10.82 -5.49 -12.62
N VAL A 649 10.57 -5.54 -11.31
CA VAL A 649 11.18 -4.66 -10.28
C VAL A 649 12.68 -4.92 -10.00
N ASP A 650 13.34 -5.86 -10.67
CA ASP A 650 14.70 -6.32 -10.30
C ASP A 650 15.89 -5.65 -11.04
N ASP A 651 15.67 -4.76 -12.02
CA ASP A 651 16.75 -4.22 -12.86
C ASP A 651 17.31 -2.85 -12.40
N TYR A 652 17.80 -2.77 -11.16
CA TYR A 652 18.79 -1.73 -10.80
C TYR A 652 19.79 -2.13 -9.71
N ARG A 653 20.81 -2.93 -10.06
CA ARG A 653 22.15 -2.93 -9.44
C ARG A 653 23.14 -3.83 -10.19
N ARG A 654 23.84 -3.26 -11.18
CA ARG A 654 25.16 -3.76 -11.62
C ARG A 654 26.12 -2.59 -11.83
N PHE A 655 26.89 -2.28 -10.80
CA PHE A 655 28.18 -1.64 -10.99
C PHE A 655 29.09 -2.58 -11.79
N SER A 656 29.96 -1.99 -12.61
CA SER A 656 30.86 -2.71 -13.52
C SER A 656 31.79 -3.67 -12.79
N ALA A 657 31.76 -4.95 -13.18
CA ALA A 657 32.88 -5.87 -12.98
C ALA A 657 33.64 -5.96 -14.31
N SER A 658 34.93 -5.65 -14.25
CA SER A 658 35.85 -5.57 -15.40
C SER A 658 36.24 -6.94 -15.95
N SER A 659 36.58 -6.95 -17.24
CA SER A 659 37.20 -8.06 -17.95
C SER A 659 38.56 -8.45 -17.38
N ILE A 660 38.72 -9.74 -17.08
CA ILE A 660 39.89 -10.59 -17.38
C ILE A 660 39.33 -11.89 -17.98
#